data_AF-Q0CB59-F1
#
_entry.id   AF-Q0CB59-F1
#
_cell.length_a   1.000
_cell.length_b   1.000
_cell.length_c   1.000
_cell.angle_alpha   90.00
_cell.angle_beta   90.00
_cell.angle_gamma   90.00
#
_symmetry.space_group_name_H-M   'P 1'
#
loop_
_entity.id
_entity.type
_entity.pdbx_description
1 polymer ?
#
loop_
_entity_poly.entity_id
_entity_poly.type
_entity_poly.pdbx_seq_one_letter_code
_entity_poly.pdbx_strand_id
1 'polypeptide(L)'
;MGTGTPFQKEAWTEYGIGTVIILLRILARAKVVGVKNWQGDDYFTIIALLFWTAELTMLEMIGQFGTNIGFTDAQRAAFSEEEIKVLARGSKCLLAGWTCYVTLIWSLKACMLFFYNRLTLGLWQQKLVKANAFICMGTYTAVILTIFLHCRPLHKNWQVYPDPGRKDLFIIYHHWQWLILPVNCSADYVNYIVIAVTNVTTDAILLTIPLPILAKVRIPLRRKLVIGILLCGGVFVMVATLLRCILSLQSIDSINTSTIWAIRETFVAILSVNAPCIKPLFSSTVWLGSSRETSNKGGRLGSYSLSVFGKSKPSQLASETTNIRHRDSDEYALHDSAYAHDVRGGESASEEELGRRKDAIQVTTMYEARIPRLRRKSRPLSDDPSRRDPLISLPSPSFPPFTMRVTQHVRQPPALEELAAIIQQSLQSNFETASASVVQCPDLRQPPFKLAAPGLCGEACIGDVGARGNLFPRPNLNAKYSLLSLAEDMKMSTEKGFLIGAGAAPFQDIGQNAELAVNLSWQGRSDGAEFNEPSSLVVENKTHVVRISQDSTSTCKTTTSTNCALMMNLFGCHGEAGPVLKVTARSRRGKDNFTNCIRHGLYAAYGDTRPVSLGGVFLLKSGKAKFHIMPDFPPEDQLPFPDREYMEQRWITYHVFKAPIVCLTVLHSADPEGLGLRMEHTHCFEIEGHRQGGHYHHDINDGGDEVEYEAYLNAASLLYRIQ
;
A
#
# COMPACT_ATOMS: atom_id res chain seq x y z
N MET A 1 -38.92 -42.65 -3.40
CA MET A 1 -38.00 -41.55 -3.10
C MET A 1 -37.06 -41.42 -4.30
N GLY A 2 -37.15 -40.32 -5.05
CA GLY A 2 -36.33 -40.15 -6.26
C GLY A 2 -34.86 -39.97 -5.91
N THR A 3 -33.96 -40.55 -6.72
CA THR A 3 -32.52 -40.32 -6.59
C THR A 3 -32.20 -38.88 -7.00
N GLY A 4 -32.07 -37.99 -6.02
CA GLY A 4 -31.70 -36.59 -6.27
C GLY A 4 -30.45 -36.46 -7.15
N THR A 5 -30.45 -35.46 -8.02
CA THR A 5 -29.33 -35.20 -8.94
C THR A 5 -28.02 -34.98 -8.17
N PRO A 6 -26.84 -35.20 -8.78
CA PRO A 6 -25.56 -34.93 -8.12
C PRO A 6 -25.47 -33.51 -7.53
N PHE A 7 -26.01 -32.51 -8.24
CA PHE A 7 -26.03 -31.11 -7.81
C PHE A 7 -27.00 -30.84 -6.64
N GLN A 8 -28.17 -31.48 -6.60
CA GLN A 8 -29.05 -31.39 -5.42
C GLN A 8 -28.36 -32.00 -4.19
N LYS A 9 -27.69 -33.15 -4.35
CA LYS A 9 -26.92 -33.77 -3.25
C LYS A 9 -25.80 -32.87 -2.75
N GLU A 10 -25.10 -32.19 -3.65
CA GLU A 10 -24.09 -31.17 -3.33
C GLU A 10 -24.71 -30.03 -2.52
N ALA A 11 -25.74 -29.35 -3.04
CA ALA A 11 -26.38 -28.20 -2.39
C ALA A 11 -26.96 -28.53 -1.01
N TRP A 12 -27.63 -29.69 -0.84
CA TRP A 12 -28.11 -30.14 0.47
C TRP A 12 -26.99 -30.48 1.46
N THR A 13 -25.83 -30.94 0.97
CA THR A 13 -24.64 -31.21 1.79
C THR A 13 -23.97 -29.90 2.24
N GLU A 14 -23.77 -28.96 1.32
CA GLU A 14 -23.24 -27.61 1.61
C GLU A 14 -24.14 -26.87 2.61
N TYR A 15 -25.47 -26.95 2.42
CA TYR A 15 -26.44 -26.40 3.36
C TYR A 15 -26.31 -26.99 4.77
N GLY A 16 -26.20 -28.32 4.88
CA GLY A 16 -26.02 -29.01 6.16
C GLY A 16 -24.75 -28.55 6.88
N ILE A 17 -23.61 -28.50 6.18
CA ILE A 17 -22.33 -28.06 6.72
C ILE A 17 -22.39 -26.57 7.12
N GLY A 18 -22.93 -25.70 6.26
CA GLY A 18 -23.08 -24.26 6.53
C GLY A 18 -23.98 -23.99 7.74
N THR A 19 -25.09 -24.72 7.86
CA THR A 19 -26.01 -24.64 9.00
C THR A 19 -25.32 -25.02 10.31
N VAL A 20 -24.58 -26.14 10.33
CA VAL A 20 -23.80 -26.58 11.51
C VAL A 20 -22.78 -25.51 11.91
N ILE A 21 -22.11 -24.87 10.96
CA ILE A 21 -21.11 -23.82 11.21
C ILE A 21 -21.73 -22.55 11.79
N ILE A 22 -22.90 -22.13 11.29
CA ILE A 22 -23.66 -20.99 11.84
C ILE A 22 -24.14 -21.29 13.26
N LEU A 23 -24.70 -22.48 13.51
CA LEU A 23 -25.14 -22.90 14.84
C LEU A 23 -23.97 -22.98 15.83
N LEU A 24 -22.81 -23.55 15.41
CA LEU A 24 -21.59 -23.57 16.21
C LEU A 24 -21.10 -22.16 16.57
N ARG A 25 -21.18 -21.19 15.64
CA ARG A 25 -20.89 -19.78 15.96
C ARG A 25 -21.85 -19.23 17.01
N ILE A 26 -23.16 -19.41 16.84
CA ILE A 26 -24.17 -18.87 17.77
C ILE A 26 -23.93 -19.44 19.17
N LEU A 27 -23.67 -20.75 19.29
CA LEU A 27 -23.33 -21.41 20.54
C LEU A 27 -22.00 -20.91 21.13
N ALA A 28 -20.96 -20.71 20.31
CA ALA A 28 -19.68 -20.14 20.73
C ALA A 28 -19.85 -18.74 21.34
N ARG A 29 -20.59 -17.87 20.65
CA ARG A 29 -20.83 -16.48 21.04
C ARG A 29 -21.71 -16.40 22.30
N ALA A 30 -22.79 -17.20 22.35
CA ALA A 30 -23.62 -17.34 23.55
C ALA A 30 -22.80 -17.78 24.77
N LYS A 31 -21.89 -18.75 24.63
CA LYS A 31 -21.07 -19.27 25.74
C LYS A 31 -19.96 -18.31 26.18
N VAL A 32 -19.29 -17.62 25.25
CA VAL A 32 -18.12 -16.76 25.55
C VAL A 32 -18.50 -15.34 25.97
N VAL A 33 -19.57 -14.77 25.40
CA VAL A 33 -19.97 -13.37 25.60
C VAL A 33 -21.25 -13.23 26.43
N GLY A 34 -22.10 -14.28 26.43
CA GLY A 34 -23.42 -14.28 27.06
C GLY A 34 -24.48 -13.65 26.15
N VAL A 35 -25.66 -14.27 26.09
CA VAL A 35 -26.78 -13.83 25.21
C VAL A 35 -27.19 -12.37 25.48
N LYS A 36 -27.07 -11.89 26.73
CA LYS A 36 -27.39 -10.50 27.10
C LYS A 36 -26.42 -9.44 26.53
N ASN A 37 -25.25 -9.85 26.03
CA ASN A 37 -24.21 -8.95 25.50
C ASN A 37 -23.99 -9.12 23.98
N TRP A 38 -24.97 -9.69 23.28
CA TRP A 38 -24.93 -9.87 21.82
C TRP A 38 -24.85 -8.54 21.08
N GLN A 39 -24.06 -8.55 20.00
CA GLN A 39 -23.78 -7.38 19.15
C GLN A 39 -24.39 -7.59 17.76
N GLY A 40 -24.32 -6.58 16.89
CA GLY A 40 -24.92 -6.64 15.55
C GLY A 40 -24.52 -7.90 14.76
N ASP A 41 -23.27 -8.36 14.87
CA ASP A 41 -22.80 -9.58 14.19
C ASP A 41 -23.49 -10.86 14.66
N ASP A 42 -24.02 -10.90 15.89
CA ASP A 42 -24.76 -12.05 16.42
C ASP A 42 -26.20 -12.10 15.86
N TYR A 43 -26.88 -10.96 15.74
CA TYR A 43 -28.23 -10.88 15.17
C TYR A 43 -28.24 -11.10 13.65
N PHE A 44 -27.33 -10.48 12.90
CA PHE A 44 -27.21 -10.70 11.45
C PHE A 44 -26.81 -12.14 11.09
N THR A 45 -26.17 -12.87 12.00
CA THR A 45 -25.90 -14.32 11.84
C THR A 45 -27.19 -15.15 11.85
N ILE A 46 -28.19 -14.76 12.65
CA ILE A 46 -29.51 -15.44 12.66
C ILE A 46 -30.29 -15.11 11.40
N ILE A 47 -30.26 -13.85 10.95
CA ILE A 47 -30.85 -13.42 9.68
C ILE A 47 -30.23 -14.20 8.51
N ALA A 48 -28.90 -14.35 8.50
CA ALA A 48 -28.20 -15.18 7.51
C ALA A 48 -28.66 -16.65 7.53
N LEU A 49 -28.88 -17.26 8.70
CA LEU A 49 -29.41 -18.63 8.76
C LEU A 49 -30.80 -18.74 8.11
N LEU A 50 -31.71 -17.81 8.41
CA LEU A 50 -33.06 -17.80 7.85
C LEU A 50 -33.03 -17.66 6.31
N PHE A 51 -32.21 -16.74 5.79
CA PHE A 51 -32.10 -16.54 4.35
C PHE A 51 -31.31 -17.65 3.63
N TRP A 52 -30.40 -18.35 4.30
CA TRP A 52 -29.73 -19.55 3.78
C TRP A 52 -30.71 -20.72 3.58
N THR A 53 -31.60 -20.96 4.56
CA THR A 53 -32.70 -21.93 4.40
C THR A 53 -33.70 -21.48 3.32
N ALA A 54 -34.01 -20.18 3.25
CA ALA A 54 -34.90 -19.65 2.22
C ALA A 54 -34.30 -19.77 0.80
N GLU A 55 -33.00 -19.51 0.61
CA GLU A 55 -32.31 -19.65 -0.67
C GLU A 55 -32.38 -21.10 -1.20
N LEU A 56 -32.00 -22.09 -0.38
CA LEU A 56 -32.05 -23.50 -0.78
C LEU A 56 -33.48 -23.94 -1.11
N THR A 57 -34.46 -23.55 -0.29
CA THR A 57 -35.86 -23.93 -0.54
C THR A 57 -36.42 -23.25 -1.78
N MET A 58 -36.03 -22.01 -2.10
CA MET A 58 -36.38 -21.39 -3.38
C MET A 58 -35.72 -22.12 -4.56
N LEU A 59 -34.44 -22.53 -4.46
CA LEU A 59 -33.79 -23.32 -5.53
C LEU A 59 -34.52 -24.64 -5.79
N GLU A 60 -34.84 -25.41 -4.75
CA GLU A 60 -35.55 -26.69 -4.93
C GLU A 60 -36.92 -26.47 -5.60
N MET A 61 -37.64 -25.40 -5.23
CA MET A 61 -38.92 -25.04 -5.86
C MET A 61 -38.76 -24.56 -7.32
N ILE A 62 -37.67 -23.85 -7.64
CA ILE A 62 -37.32 -23.47 -9.03
C ILE A 62 -37.01 -24.72 -9.87
N GLY A 63 -36.25 -25.67 -9.31
CA GLY A 63 -35.95 -26.95 -9.97
C GLY A 63 -37.17 -27.84 -10.20
N GLN A 64 -38.18 -27.75 -9.33
CA GLN A 64 -39.43 -28.53 -9.45
C GLN A 64 -40.47 -27.89 -10.39
N PHE A 65 -40.58 -26.56 -10.44
CA PHE A 65 -41.61 -25.87 -11.23
C PHE A 65 -41.11 -25.26 -12.56
N GLY A 66 -39.79 -25.12 -12.76
CA GLY A 66 -39.23 -24.38 -13.89
C GLY A 66 -39.49 -22.87 -13.80
N THR A 67 -39.12 -22.09 -14.81
CA THR A 67 -39.34 -20.63 -14.84
C THR A 67 -39.68 -20.13 -16.25
N ASN A 68 -40.03 -18.86 -16.40
CA ASN A 68 -40.32 -18.20 -17.67
C ASN A 68 -39.08 -17.79 -18.51
N ILE A 69 -37.89 -18.34 -18.26
CA ILE A 69 -36.63 -18.03 -18.96
C ILE A 69 -36.25 -19.20 -19.89
N GLY A 70 -35.60 -18.92 -21.03
CA GLY A 70 -35.08 -19.94 -21.95
C GLY A 70 -36.08 -20.49 -23.00
N PHE A 71 -37.27 -19.91 -23.11
CA PHE A 71 -38.29 -20.31 -24.09
C PHE A 71 -38.50 -19.26 -25.20
N THR A 72 -38.56 -19.75 -26.44
CA THR A 72 -38.96 -18.97 -27.64
C THR A 72 -40.45 -18.67 -27.64
N ASP A 73 -40.88 -17.64 -28.38
CA ASP A 73 -42.30 -17.26 -28.48
C ASP A 73 -43.19 -18.41 -29.01
N ALA A 74 -42.67 -19.21 -29.93
CA ALA A 74 -43.37 -20.39 -30.45
C ALA A 74 -43.57 -21.48 -29.38
N GLN A 75 -42.58 -21.68 -28.50
CA GLN A 75 -42.71 -22.60 -27.36
C GLN A 75 -43.67 -22.03 -26.29
N ARG A 76 -43.59 -20.71 -26.01
CA ARG A 76 -44.50 -20.04 -25.06
C ARG A 76 -45.96 -20.12 -25.49
N ALA A 77 -46.22 -20.00 -26.80
CA ALA A 77 -47.55 -20.13 -27.39
C ALA A 77 -48.08 -21.58 -27.41
N ALA A 78 -47.20 -22.59 -27.27
CA ALA A 78 -47.56 -24.00 -27.28
C ALA A 78 -47.89 -24.58 -25.90
N PHE A 79 -47.62 -23.85 -24.81
CA PHE A 79 -47.94 -24.30 -23.45
C PHE A 79 -49.44 -24.23 -23.15
N SER A 80 -49.92 -25.24 -22.43
CA SER A 80 -51.26 -25.23 -21.83
C SER A 80 -51.36 -24.22 -20.68
N GLU A 81 -52.60 -23.84 -20.32
CA GLU A 81 -52.83 -22.92 -19.19
C GLU A 81 -52.27 -23.45 -17.86
N GLU A 82 -52.25 -24.76 -17.65
CA GLU A 82 -51.71 -25.36 -16.41
C GLU A 82 -50.19 -25.30 -16.37
N GLU A 83 -49.50 -25.55 -17.50
CA GLU A 83 -48.05 -25.36 -17.61
C GLU A 83 -47.67 -23.89 -17.39
N ILE A 84 -48.44 -22.95 -17.95
CA ILE A 84 -48.28 -21.50 -17.72
C ILE A 84 -48.41 -21.17 -16.22
N LYS A 85 -49.41 -21.74 -15.52
CA LYS A 85 -49.60 -21.54 -14.06
C LYS A 85 -48.44 -22.12 -13.23
N VAL A 86 -47.87 -23.23 -13.66
CA VAL A 86 -46.70 -23.87 -13.00
C VAL A 86 -45.43 -23.03 -13.21
N LEU A 87 -45.11 -22.64 -14.45
CA LEU A 87 -43.94 -21.81 -14.75
C LEU A 87 -44.03 -20.43 -14.09
N ALA A 88 -45.22 -19.81 -14.07
CA ALA A 88 -45.44 -18.55 -13.36
C ALA A 88 -45.28 -18.67 -11.83
N ARG A 89 -45.49 -19.86 -11.26
CA ARG A 89 -45.21 -20.14 -9.83
C ARG A 89 -43.71 -20.21 -9.59
N GLY A 90 -42.97 -20.95 -10.42
CA GLY A 90 -41.51 -21.05 -10.29
C GLY A 90 -40.78 -19.73 -10.58
N SER A 91 -41.26 -18.88 -11.48
CA SER A 91 -40.74 -17.50 -11.65
C SER A 91 -40.97 -16.61 -10.42
N LYS A 92 -42.03 -16.82 -9.65
CA LYS A 92 -42.20 -16.13 -8.34
C LYS A 92 -41.19 -16.66 -7.32
N CYS A 93 -40.90 -17.97 -7.33
CA CYS A 93 -39.82 -18.55 -6.52
C CYS A 93 -38.44 -18.01 -6.96
N LEU A 94 -38.21 -17.75 -8.25
CA LEU A 94 -36.98 -17.13 -8.76
C LEU A 94 -36.80 -15.70 -8.23
N LEU A 95 -37.84 -14.86 -8.30
CA LEU A 95 -37.80 -13.49 -7.74
C LEU A 95 -37.57 -13.50 -6.21
N ALA A 96 -38.19 -14.44 -5.50
CA ALA A 96 -37.95 -14.66 -4.07
C ALA A 96 -36.52 -15.16 -3.80
N GLY A 97 -36.01 -16.09 -4.60
CA GLY A 97 -34.65 -16.63 -4.51
C GLY A 97 -33.59 -15.54 -4.68
N TRP A 98 -33.74 -14.70 -5.70
CA TRP A 98 -32.91 -13.51 -5.90
C TRP A 98 -32.88 -12.59 -4.66
N THR A 99 -34.06 -12.33 -4.10
CA THR A 99 -34.20 -11.51 -2.88
C THR A 99 -33.51 -12.18 -1.68
N CYS A 100 -33.63 -13.49 -1.53
CA CYS A 100 -33.02 -14.25 -0.44
C CYS A 100 -31.48 -14.27 -0.54
N TYR A 101 -30.94 -14.60 -1.72
CA TYR A 101 -29.50 -14.61 -1.99
C TYR A 101 -28.86 -13.23 -1.71
N VAL A 102 -29.44 -12.14 -2.22
CA VAL A 102 -28.93 -10.78 -1.97
C VAL A 102 -29.01 -10.43 -0.48
N THR A 103 -30.11 -10.75 0.19
CA THR A 103 -30.26 -10.45 1.63
C THR A 103 -29.29 -11.28 2.48
N LEU A 104 -28.98 -12.52 2.09
CA LEU A 104 -27.96 -13.34 2.73
C LEU A 104 -26.56 -12.73 2.59
N ILE A 105 -26.12 -12.45 1.35
CA ILE A 105 -24.79 -11.88 1.08
C ILE A 105 -24.59 -10.56 1.84
N TRP A 106 -25.57 -9.65 1.80
CA TRP A 106 -25.46 -8.39 2.54
C TRP A 106 -25.58 -8.55 4.06
N SER A 107 -26.28 -9.56 4.58
CA SER A 107 -26.26 -9.92 6.01
C SER A 107 -24.89 -10.44 6.44
N LEU A 108 -24.20 -11.23 5.60
CA LEU A 108 -22.84 -11.69 5.86
C LEU A 108 -21.83 -10.52 5.81
N LYS A 109 -21.99 -9.57 4.88
CA LYS A 109 -21.22 -8.30 4.89
C LYS A 109 -21.48 -7.49 6.16
N ALA A 110 -22.73 -7.40 6.63
CA ALA A 110 -23.07 -6.73 7.89
C ALA A 110 -22.38 -7.41 9.09
N CYS A 111 -22.39 -8.74 9.18
CA CYS A 111 -21.62 -9.49 10.19
C CYS A 111 -20.13 -9.11 10.19
N MET A 112 -19.51 -9.01 9.01
CA MET A 112 -18.10 -8.61 8.88
C MET A 112 -17.86 -7.14 9.26
N LEU A 113 -18.78 -6.23 8.91
CA LEU A 113 -18.70 -4.81 9.30
C LEU A 113 -18.79 -4.62 10.82
N PHE A 114 -19.71 -5.31 11.50
CA PHE A 114 -19.78 -5.28 12.96
C PHE A 114 -18.53 -5.88 13.61
N PHE A 115 -18.01 -7.00 13.07
CA PHE A 115 -16.75 -7.60 13.50
C PHE A 115 -15.55 -6.65 13.33
N TYR A 116 -15.43 -5.98 12.18
CA TYR A 116 -14.37 -5.00 11.91
C TYR A 116 -14.53 -3.71 12.71
N ASN A 117 -15.75 -3.22 12.95
CA ASN A 117 -15.99 -2.06 13.82
C ASN A 117 -15.52 -2.36 15.26
N ARG A 118 -15.68 -3.60 15.74
CA ARG A 118 -15.14 -4.07 17.02
C ARG A 118 -13.61 -4.17 17.02
N LEU A 119 -12.99 -4.64 15.94
CA LEU A 119 -11.53 -4.72 15.81
C LEU A 119 -10.83 -3.36 15.62
N THR A 120 -11.56 -2.35 15.12
CA THR A 120 -11.02 -1.01 14.81
C THR A 120 -11.36 0.06 15.85
N LEU A 121 -11.96 -0.31 16.98
CA LEU A 121 -12.33 0.64 18.04
C LEU A 121 -11.17 1.58 18.42
N GLY A 122 -11.40 2.89 18.29
CA GLY A 122 -10.40 3.92 18.60
C GLY A 122 -9.36 4.19 17.49
N LEU A 123 -9.40 3.47 16.38
CA LEU A 123 -8.53 3.70 15.21
C LEU A 123 -9.26 4.52 14.15
N TRP A 124 -8.51 5.27 13.33
CA TRP A 124 -9.09 6.03 12.20
C TRP A 124 -9.83 5.13 11.21
N GLN A 125 -9.37 3.88 11.04
CA GLN A 125 -10.02 2.83 10.26
C GLN A 125 -11.49 2.59 10.67
N GLN A 126 -11.88 2.90 11.91
CA GLN A 126 -13.29 2.81 12.33
C GLN A 126 -14.19 3.75 11.53
N LYS A 127 -13.68 4.91 11.08
CA LYS A 127 -14.42 5.82 10.19
C LYS A 127 -14.66 5.16 8.82
N LEU A 128 -13.68 4.44 8.28
CA LEU A 128 -13.83 3.65 7.05
C LEU A 128 -14.84 2.52 7.20
N VAL A 129 -14.87 1.80 8.33
CA VAL A 129 -15.88 0.76 8.57
C VAL A 129 -17.29 1.36 8.56
N LYS A 130 -17.49 2.50 9.22
CA LYS A 130 -18.79 3.20 9.23
C LYS A 130 -19.18 3.70 7.84
N ALA A 131 -18.26 4.32 7.10
CA ALA A 131 -18.50 4.75 5.72
C ALA A 131 -18.90 3.56 4.83
N ASN A 132 -18.19 2.43 4.91
CA ASN A 132 -18.51 1.24 4.14
C ASN A 132 -19.85 0.60 4.55
N ALA A 133 -20.27 0.72 5.82
CA ALA A 133 -21.60 0.28 6.23
C ALA A 133 -22.72 1.08 5.54
N PHE A 134 -22.57 2.39 5.39
CA PHE A 134 -23.50 3.20 4.59
C PHE A 134 -23.47 2.82 3.10
N ILE A 135 -22.28 2.56 2.53
CA ILE A 135 -22.15 2.10 1.14
C ILE A 135 -22.86 0.75 0.94
N CYS A 136 -22.62 -0.25 1.81
CA CYS A 136 -23.30 -1.54 1.75
C CYS A 136 -24.82 -1.42 1.89
N MET A 137 -25.34 -0.54 2.75
CA MET A 137 -26.78 -0.30 2.89
C MET A 137 -27.37 0.38 1.64
N GLY A 138 -26.64 1.33 1.04
CA GLY A 138 -27.01 1.96 -0.21
C GLY A 138 -27.05 0.97 -1.39
N THR A 139 -26.01 0.13 -1.53
CA THR A 139 -25.97 -0.88 -2.60
C THR A 139 -27.01 -1.97 -2.40
N TYR A 140 -27.28 -2.42 -1.17
CA TYR A 140 -28.38 -3.34 -0.88
C TYR A 140 -29.71 -2.77 -1.39
N THR A 141 -30.01 -1.53 -1.02
CA THR A 141 -31.25 -0.84 -1.39
C THR A 141 -31.35 -0.71 -2.91
N ALA A 142 -30.26 -0.31 -3.59
CA ALA A 142 -30.22 -0.20 -5.05
C ALA A 142 -30.43 -1.55 -5.77
N VAL A 143 -29.83 -2.63 -5.27
CA VAL A 143 -29.98 -3.99 -5.82
C VAL A 143 -31.40 -4.51 -5.63
N ILE A 144 -31.97 -4.37 -4.43
CA ILE A 144 -33.36 -4.76 -4.15
C ILE A 144 -34.34 -3.96 -5.04
N LEU A 145 -34.16 -2.64 -5.15
CA LEU A 145 -34.95 -1.82 -6.06
C LEU A 145 -34.78 -2.26 -7.52
N THR A 146 -33.60 -2.69 -7.95
CA THR A 146 -33.39 -3.23 -9.30
C THR A 146 -34.18 -4.52 -9.50
N ILE A 147 -34.07 -5.49 -8.58
CA ILE A 147 -34.79 -6.77 -8.63
C ILE A 147 -36.31 -6.55 -8.78
N PHE A 148 -36.91 -5.65 -8.00
CA PHE A 148 -38.35 -5.39 -8.08
C PHE A 148 -38.77 -4.42 -9.21
N LEU A 149 -37.92 -3.50 -9.66
CA LEU A 149 -38.32 -2.39 -10.54
C LEU A 149 -37.72 -2.43 -11.96
N HIS A 150 -36.83 -3.37 -12.28
CA HIS A 150 -36.31 -3.54 -13.65
C HIS A 150 -37.43 -3.86 -14.65
N CYS A 151 -38.50 -4.52 -14.20
CA CYS A 151 -39.71 -4.77 -14.98
C CYS A 151 -40.92 -4.01 -14.44
N ARG A 152 -41.47 -3.13 -15.28
CA ARG A 152 -42.69 -2.35 -15.00
C ARG A 152 -43.80 -2.64 -16.02
N PRO A 153 -45.01 -3.03 -15.58
CA PRO A 153 -45.42 -3.31 -14.19
C PRO A 153 -44.78 -4.58 -13.59
N LEU A 154 -44.69 -4.65 -12.25
CA LEU A 154 -43.99 -5.72 -11.50
C LEU A 154 -44.40 -7.14 -11.90
N HIS A 155 -45.68 -7.37 -12.24
CA HIS A 155 -46.17 -8.70 -12.60
C HIS A 155 -45.54 -9.30 -13.86
N LYS A 156 -44.85 -8.49 -14.68
CA LYS A 156 -44.12 -8.98 -15.86
C LYS A 156 -42.96 -9.91 -15.52
N ASN A 157 -42.40 -9.83 -14.31
CA ASN A 157 -41.34 -10.74 -13.83
C ASN A 157 -41.74 -12.22 -13.90
N TRP A 158 -43.02 -12.54 -13.70
CA TRP A 158 -43.55 -13.91 -13.73
C TRP A 158 -44.55 -14.15 -14.87
N GLN A 159 -44.56 -13.29 -15.89
CA GLN A 159 -45.37 -13.47 -17.09
C GLN A 159 -44.70 -14.51 -18.02
N VAL A 160 -45.46 -15.52 -18.43
CA VAL A 160 -44.99 -16.61 -19.31
C VAL A 160 -45.43 -16.36 -20.76
N TYR A 161 -46.72 -16.07 -20.96
CA TYR A 161 -47.35 -15.78 -22.25
C TYR A 161 -48.39 -14.64 -22.13
N PRO A 162 -48.54 -13.74 -23.12
CA PRO A 162 -47.56 -13.49 -24.20
C PRO A 162 -46.20 -13.10 -23.62
N ASP A 163 -45.09 -13.19 -24.38
CA ASP A 163 -43.77 -12.82 -23.84
C ASP A 163 -43.80 -11.39 -23.29
N PRO A 164 -43.27 -11.12 -22.07
CA PRO A 164 -43.26 -9.78 -21.50
C PRO A 164 -42.55 -8.72 -22.35
N GLY A 165 -41.71 -9.15 -23.30
CA GLY A 165 -41.18 -8.36 -24.41
C GLY A 165 -39.88 -7.63 -24.11
N ARG A 166 -38.99 -7.58 -25.11
CA ARG A 166 -37.99 -6.51 -25.23
C ARG A 166 -38.77 -5.21 -25.44
N LYS A 167 -38.79 -4.33 -24.43
CA LYS A 167 -39.36 -2.99 -24.62
C LYS A 167 -38.37 -2.14 -25.40
N ASP A 168 -38.66 -1.97 -26.68
CA ASP A 168 -38.04 -0.93 -27.48
C ASP A 168 -38.38 0.43 -26.85
N LEU A 169 -37.32 1.21 -26.62
CA LEU A 169 -37.31 2.67 -26.45
C LEU A 169 -38.31 3.29 -25.45
N PHE A 170 -37.82 3.71 -24.27
CA PHE A 170 -38.48 4.77 -23.49
C PHE A 170 -37.70 6.08 -23.61
N ILE A 171 -38.21 6.99 -24.44
CA ILE A 171 -37.70 8.36 -24.56
C ILE A 171 -38.15 9.17 -23.34
N ILE A 172 -37.19 9.70 -22.59
CA ILE A 172 -37.35 11.02 -21.94
C ILE A 172 -36.16 11.88 -22.37
N TYR A 173 -36.47 13.00 -23.02
CA TYR A 173 -35.51 14.08 -23.27
C TYR A 173 -35.08 14.71 -21.95
N HIS A 174 -33.80 14.68 -21.61
CA HIS A 174 -32.94 15.88 -21.66
C HIS A 174 -31.47 15.50 -21.41
N HIS A 175 -30.56 16.11 -22.18
CA HIS A 175 -29.09 16.23 -22.04
C HIS A 175 -28.30 15.32 -21.07
N TRP A 176 -27.08 14.96 -21.52
CA TRP A 176 -26.04 14.12 -20.88
C TRP A 176 -26.15 12.61 -21.18
N GLN A 177 -25.06 12.10 -21.76
CA GLN A 177 -24.88 10.74 -22.25
C GLN A 177 -25.02 9.68 -21.15
N TRP A 178 -25.92 8.71 -21.33
CA TRP A 178 -25.93 7.47 -20.53
C TRP A 178 -26.09 6.22 -21.40
N LEU A 179 -25.53 5.13 -20.90
CA LEU A 179 -25.39 3.84 -21.57
C LEU A 179 -26.76 3.13 -21.69
N ILE A 180 -27.37 3.14 -22.86
CA ILE A 180 -28.64 2.45 -23.11
C ILE A 180 -28.36 0.97 -23.39
N LEU A 181 -28.44 0.13 -22.34
CA LEU A 181 -28.63 -1.31 -22.53
C LEU A 181 -30.11 -1.56 -22.89
N PRO A 182 -30.42 -2.47 -23.85
CA PRO A 182 -31.78 -3.00 -23.96
C PRO A 182 -32.17 -3.66 -22.64
N VAL A 183 -33.46 -3.67 -22.30
CA VAL A 183 -34.01 -4.36 -21.12
C VAL A 183 -35.06 -5.35 -21.57
N ASN A 184 -34.69 -6.64 -21.62
CA ASN A 184 -35.62 -7.75 -21.81
C ASN A 184 -36.17 -8.16 -20.45
N CYS A 185 -37.50 -8.13 -20.28
CA CYS A 185 -38.11 -8.48 -19.00
C CYS A 185 -38.07 -9.97 -18.64
N SER A 186 -37.73 -10.82 -19.60
CA SER A 186 -37.59 -12.27 -19.48
C SER A 186 -36.12 -12.73 -19.37
N ALA A 187 -35.15 -11.82 -19.19
CA ALA A 187 -33.73 -12.17 -19.07
C ALA A 187 -32.99 -11.41 -17.96
N ASP A 188 -32.50 -12.16 -16.98
CA ASP A 188 -31.95 -11.67 -15.70
C ASP A 188 -30.59 -10.94 -15.77
N TYR A 189 -30.01 -10.66 -16.95
CA TYR A 189 -28.66 -10.07 -17.06
C TYR A 189 -28.51 -8.72 -16.34
N VAL A 190 -29.58 -7.93 -16.22
CA VAL A 190 -29.56 -6.69 -15.43
C VAL A 190 -29.32 -7.00 -13.95
N ASN A 191 -30.02 -8.01 -13.41
CA ASN A 191 -29.83 -8.48 -12.05
C ASN A 191 -28.41 -9.04 -11.86
N TYR A 192 -27.92 -9.90 -12.78
CA TYR A 192 -26.56 -10.43 -12.75
C TYR A 192 -25.48 -9.34 -12.71
N ILE A 193 -25.55 -8.34 -13.61
CA ILE A 193 -24.55 -7.28 -13.72
C ILE A 193 -24.58 -6.37 -12.49
N VAL A 194 -25.77 -5.89 -12.08
CA VAL A 194 -25.90 -4.96 -10.95
C VAL A 194 -25.48 -5.63 -9.64
N ILE A 195 -25.86 -6.89 -9.43
CA ILE A 195 -25.42 -7.69 -8.28
C ILE A 195 -23.91 -7.90 -8.32
N ALA A 196 -23.33 -8.34 -9.45
CA ALA A 196 -21.90 -8.62 -9.53
C ALA A 196 -21.04 -7.38 -9.28
N VAL A 197 -21.37 -6.24 -9.92
CA VAL A 197 -20.63 -4.99 -9.73
C VAL A 197 -20.72 -4.52 -8.27
N THR A 198 -21.93 -4.43 -7.70
CA THR A 198 -22.10 -3.94 -6.33
C THR A 198 -21.51 -4.89 -5.28
N ASN A 199 -21.57 -6.20 -5.50
CA ASN A 199 -21.00 -7.20 -4.60
C ASN A 199 -19.46 -7.12 -4.61
N VAL A 200 -18.83 -7.16 -5.79
CA VAL A 200 -17.37 -7.07 -5.95
C VAL A 200 -16.81 -5.73 -5.45
N THR A 201 -17.47 -4.60 -5.75
CA THR A 201 -17.02 -3.29 -5.23
C THR A 201 -17.10 -3.22 -3.71
N THR A 202 -18.19 -3.72 -3.09
CA THR A 202 -18.31 -3.69 -1.62
C THR A 202 -17.33 -4.64 -0.92
N ASP A 203 -17.01 -5.81 -1.50
CA ASP A 203 -16.00 -6.72 -0.96
C ASP A 203 -14.57 -6.19 -1.13
N ALA A 204 -14.26 -5.54 -2.26
CA ALA A 204 -12.98 -4.87 -2.45
C ALA A 204 -12.75 -3.82 -1.35
N ILE A 205 -13.77 -2.99 -1.05
CA ILE A 205 -13.69 -2.01 0.06
C ILE A 205 -13.57 -2.74 1.42
N LEU A 206 -14.32 -3.82 1.67
CA LEU A 206 -14.19 -4.60 2.92
C LEU A 206 -12.78 -5.15 3.13
N LEU A 207 -12.09 -5.58 2.08
CA LEU A 207 -10.71 -6.07 2.14
C LEU A 207 -9.68 -4.96 2.40
N THR A 208 -9.93 -3.71 1.99
CA THR A 208 -9.03 -2.59 2.31
C THR A 208 -9.00 -2.23 3.79
N ILE A 209 -10.01 -2.58 4.59
CA ILE A 209 -10.09 -2.24 6.01
C ILE A 209 -9.00 -2.95 6.86
N PRO A 210 -8.84 -4.29 6.80
CA PRO A 210 -7.83 -5.01 7.58
C PRO A 210 -6.39 -4.89 7.04
N LEU A 211 -6.19 -4.57 5.76
CA LEU A 211 -4.85 -4.52 5.15
C LEU A 211 -3.89 -3.50 5.83
N PRO A 212 -4.27 -2.23 6.07
CA PRO A 212 -3.45 -1.28 6.84
C PRO A 212 -3.18 -1.74 8.28
N ILE A 213 -4.08 -2.51 8.88
CA ILE A 213 -3.94 -3.00 10.25
C ILE A 213 -2.93 -4.15 10.30
N LEU A 214 -2.96 -5.06 9.33
CA LEU A 214 -1.98 -6.15 9.17
C LEU A 214 -0.59 -5.66 8.73
N ALA A 215 -0.54 -4.50 8.06
CA ALA A 215 0.71 -3.83 7.73
C ALA A 215 1.33 -3.14 8.95
N LYS A 216 0.53 -2.47 9.80
CA LYS A 216 1.04 -1.67 10.94
C LYS A 216 1.14 -2.40 12.29
N VAL A 217 0.31 -3.40 12.56
CA VAL A 217 0.31 -4.09 13.87
C VAL A 217 1.31 -5.25 13.88
N ARG A 218 2.25 -5.26 14.85
CA ARG A 218 3.23 -6.34 15.10
C ARG A 218 2.57 -7.61 15.67
N ILE A 219 1.76 -8.27 14.85
CA ILE A 219 1.08 -9.53 15.17
C ILE A 219 2.02 -10.73 14.92
N PRO A 220 2.20 -11.69 15.86
CA PRO A 220 3.08 -12.84 15.66
C PRO A 220 2.64 -13.70 14.47
N LEU A 221 3.59 -14.28 13.75
CA LEU A 221 3.38 -14.88 12.42
C LEU A 221 2.22 -15.89 12.36
N ARG A 222 2.04 -16.74 13.39
CA ARG A 222 0.90 -17.69 13.45
C ARG A 222 -0.48 -17.00 13.49
N ARG A 223 -0.59 -15.82 14.11
CA ARG A 223 -1.82 -15.01 14.10
C ARG A 223 -1.93 -14.23 12.79
N LYS A 224 -0.83 -13.70 12.23
CA LYS A 224 -0.80 -13.02 10.92
C LYS A 224 -1.19 -13.97 9.77
N LEU A 225 -0.75 -15.23 9.80
CA LEU A 225 -1.14 -16.28 8.85
C LEU A 225 -2.64 -16.62 8.96
N VAL A 226 -3.19 -16.76 10.17
CA VAL A 226 -4.62 -17.06 10.35
C VAL A 226 -5.51 -15.91 9.85
N ILE A 227 -5.11 -14.65 10.09
CA ILE A 227 -5.84 -13.50 9.53
C ILE A 227 -5.60 -13.42 8.01
N GLY A 228 -4.41 -13.75 7.51
CA GLY A 228 -4.11 -13.84 6.08
C GLY A 228 -5.01 -14.85 5.36
N ILE A 229 -5.13 -16.07 5.88
CA ILE A 229 -6.04 -17.11 5.36
C ILE A 229 -7.49 -16.61 5.36
N LEU A 230 -7.90 -15.85 6.40
CA LEU A 230 -9.23 -15.24 6.46
C LEU A 230 -9.47 -14.20 5.35
N LEU A 231 -8.44 -13.41 5.00
CA LEU A 231 -8.50 -12.48 3.87
C LEU A 231 -8.48 -13.19 2.52
N CYS A 232 -7.72 -14.29 2.39
CA CYS A 232 -7.76 -15.13 1.20
C CYS A 232 -9.16 -15.69 0.94
N GLY A 233 -9.93 -16.02 2.01
CA GLY A 233 -11.34 -16.39 1.89
C GLY A 233 -12.20 -15.27 1.26
N GLY A 234 -12.02 -14.02 1.70
CA GLY A 234 -12.71 -12.87 1.09
C GLY A 234 -12.30 -12.63 -0.37
N VAL A 235 -11.01 -12.77 -0.70
CA VAL A 235 -10.53 -12.68 -2.10
C VAL A 235 -11.14 -13.80 -2.96
N PHE A 236 -11.21 -15.02 -2.44
CA PHE A 236 -11.83 -16.14 -3.15
C PHE A 236 -13.32 -15.91 -3.41
N VAL A 237 -14.09 -15.35 -2.46
CA VAL A 237 -15.51 -15.01 -2.67
C VAL A 237 -15.68 -13.99 -3.79
N MET A 238 -14.81 -12.97 -3.88
CA MET A 238 -14.85 -12.01 -5.02
C MET A 238 -14.58 -12.71 -6.36
N VAL A 239 -13.60 -13.62 -6.42
CA VAL A 239 -13.30 -14.40 -7.64
C VAL A 239 -14.48 -15.31 -8.01
N ALA A 240 -15.12 -15.96 -7.04
CA ALA A 240 -16.32 -16.76 -7.28
C ALA A 240 -17.49 -15.92 -7.82
N THR A 241 -17.69 -14.70 -7.30
CA THR A 241 -18.70 -13.76 -7.81
C THR A 241 -18.44 -13.38 -9.26
N LEU A 242 -17.17 -13.10 -9.61
CA LEU A 242 -16.76 -12.77 -10.99
C LEU A 242 -16.97 -13.96 -11.93
N LEU A 243 -16.58 -15.17 -11.51
CA LEU A 243 -16.83 -16.41 -12.28
C LEU A 243 -18.32 -16.67 -12.47
N ARG A 244 -19.15 -16.48 -11.44
CA ARG A 244 -20.62 -16.59 -11.54
C ARG A 244 -21.17 -15.60 -12.56
N CYS A 245 -20.71 -14.35 -12.56
CA CYS A 245 -21.12 -13.34 -13.54
C CYS A 245 -20.73 -13.75 -14.97
N ILE A 246 -19.47 -14.10 -15.20
CA ILE A 246 -18.95 -14.50 -16.52
C ILE A 246 -19.69 -15.73 -17.05
N LEU A 247 -19.83 -16.79 -16.25
CA LEU A 247 -20.50 -18.03 -16.67
C LEU A 247 -22.00 -17.81 -16.91
N SER A 248 -22.67 -16.97 -16.12
CA SER A 248 -24.11 -16.66 -16.33
C SER A 248 -24.33 -15.83 -17.60
N LEU A 249 -23.43 -14.91 -17.93
CA LEU A 249 -23.48 -14.14 -19.18
C LEU A 249 -23.11 -14.99 -20.41
N GLN A 250 -22.30 -16.03 -20.25
CA GLN A 250 -21.96 -16.98 -21.32
C GLN A 250 -23.00 -18.09 -21.54
N SER A 251 -23.88 -18.34 -20.57
CA SER A 251 -24.85 -19.46 -20.60
C SER A 251 -26.25 -19.03 -20.14
N ILE A 252 -26.74 -17.94 -20.75
CA ILE A 252 -28.00 -17.24 -20.43
C ILE A 252 -29.21 -18.19 -20.38
N ASP A 253 -29.21 -19.25 -21.20
CA ASP A 253 -30.29 -20.25 -21.26
C ASP A 253 -30.21 -21.35 -20.17
N SER A 254 -29.17 -21.38 -19.32
CA SER A 254 -28.92 -22.45 -18.34
C SER A 254 -28.97 -21.97 -16.87
N ILE A 255 -30.19 -21.72 -16.38
CA ILE A 255 -30.49 -21.29 -15.00
C ILE A 255 -29.77 -22.17 -13.95
N ASN A 256 -29.75 -23.49 -14.19
CA ASN A 256 -29.15 -24.48 -13.29
C ASN A 256 -27.67 -24.18 -13.00
N THR A 257 -26.88 -23.86 -14.03
CA THR A 257 -25.44 -23.57 -13.89
C THR A 257 -25.20 -22.35 -12.99
N SER A 258 -25.99 -21.29 -13.20
CA SER A 258 -25.86 -20.04 -12.46
C SER A 258 -26.23 -20.19 -10.98
N THR A 259 -27.32 -20.93 -10.70
CA THR A 259 -27.82 -21.05 -9.32
C THR A 259 -27.00 -22.03 -8.47
N ILE A 260 -26.34 -23.03 -9.09
CA ILE A 260 -25.33 -23.85 -8.41
C ILE A 260 -24.15 -23.00 -7.94
N TRP A 261 -23.66 -22.09 -8.79
CA TRP A 261 -22.58 -21.18 -8.41
C TRP A 261 -22.99 -20.16 -7.33
N ALA A 262 -24.26 -19.78 -7.26
CA ALA A 262 -24.78 -18.94 -6.18
C ALA A 262 -24.64 -19.63 -4.81
N ILE A 263 -25.09 -20.90 -4.68
CA ILE A 263 -24.96 -21.66 -3.42
C ILE A 263 -23.51 -21.87 -3.01
N ARG A 264 -22.60 -22.17 -3.96
CA ARG A 264 -21.16 -22.29 -3.66
C ARG A 264 -20.57 -20.96 -3.15
N GLU A 265 -20.98 -19.83 -3.73
CA GLU A 265 -20.56 -18.49 -3.30
C GLU A 265 -21.02 -18.19 -1.86
N THR A 266 -22.31 -18.40 -1.57
CA THR A 266 -22.89 -18.17 -0.23
C THR A 266 -22.37 -19.15 0.81
N PHE A 267 -22.15 -20.43 0.47
CA PHE A 267 -21.49 -21.41 1.34
C PHE A 267 -20.07 -20.97 1.73
N VAL A 268 -19.24 -20.57 0.76
CA VAL A 268 -17.86 -20.13 1.03
C VAL A 268 -17.81 -18.80 1.78
N ALA A 269 -18.77 -17.90 1.54
CA ALA A 269 -18.95 -16.69 2.35
C ALA A 269 -19.30 -17.03 3.81
N ILE A 270 -20.22 -17.99 4.04
CA ILE A 270 -20.56 -18.51 5.38
C ILE A 270 -19.32 -19.08 6.07
N LEU A 271 -18.48 -19.87 5.39
CA LEU A 271 -17.22 -20.37 5.96
C LEU A 271 -16.30 -19.21 6.40
N SER A 272 -16.07 -18.26 5.49
CA SER A 272 -15.10 -17.17 5.67
C SER A 272 -15.50 -16.21 6.81
N VAL A 273 -16.79 -15.85 6.89
CA VAL A 273 -17.33 -14.91 7.89
C VAL A 273 -17.38 -15.53 9.30
N ASN A 274 -17.53 -16.85 9.40
CA ASN A 274 -17.73 -17.54 10.68
C ASN A 274 -16.44 -18.16 11.27
N ALA A 275 -15.43 -18.42 10.44
CA ALA A 275 -14.11 -18.88 10.86
C ALA A 275 -13.45 -18.13 12.05
N PRO A 276 -13.49 -16.78 12.17
CA PRO A 276 -12.78 -16.10 13.25
C PRO A 276 -13.49 -16.23 14.60
N CYS A 277 -14.79 -16.52 14.59
CA CYS A 277 -15.62 -16.64 15.80
C CYS A 277 -15.65 -18.06 16.39
N ILE A 278 -15.27 -19.07 15.61
CA ILE A 278 -15.29 -20.50 16.02
C ILE A 278 -13.98 -20.92 16.72
N LYS A 279 -12.85 -20.33 16.33
CA LYS A 279 -11.51 -20.60 16.91
C LYS A 279 -11.42 -20.61 18.46
N PRO A 280 -12.14 -19.75 19.22
CA PRO A 280 -12.07 -19.76 20.69
C PRO A 280 -12.57 -21.05 21.35
N LEU A 281 -13.42 -21.84 20.67
CA LEU A 281 -13.95 -23.10 21.21
C LEU A 281 -12.90 -24.21 21.32
N PHE A 282 -11.82 -24.13 20.53
CA PHE A 282 -10.80 -25.18 20.41
C PHE A 282 -9.48 -24.84 21.13
N SER A 283 -9.45 -23.80 21.98
CA SER A 283 -8.24 -23.36 22.68
C SER A 283 -8.53 -23.06 24.16
N SER A 284 -8.75 -24.11 24.94
CA SER A 284 -9.07 -24.03 26.36
C SER A 284 -7.86 -24.19 27.32
N THR A 285 -6.62 -24.28 26.81
CA THR A 285 -5.50 -24.87 27.57
C THR A 285 -4.28 -23.96 27.85
N VAL A 286 -4.30 -22.66 27.53
CA VAL A 286 -3.13 -21.76 27.77
C VAL A 286 -3.50 -20.36 28.32
N TRP A 287 -4.64 -20.20 29.01
CA TRP A 287 -4.96 -18.87 29.60
C TRP A 287 -5.69 -18.88 30.96
N LEU A 288 -5.74 -20.02 31.64
CA LEU A 288 -6.24 -20.16 33.01
C LEU A 288 -5.29 -21.09 33.77
N GLY A 289 -4.27 -20.51 34.42
CA GLY A 289 -3.24 -21.23 35.17
C GLY A 289 -2.37 -20.25 35.96
N SER A 290 -2.58 -20.20 37.27
CA SER A 290 -1.94 -19.25 38.19
C SER A 290 -0.48 -19.57 38.46
N SER A 291 0.40 -18.56 38.53
CA SER A 291 1.33 -18.42 39.67
C SER A 291 2.01 -17.04 39.75
N ARG A 292 1.74 -16.38 40.89
CA ARG A 292 2.54 -15.37 41.63
C ARG A 292 3.07 -14.11 40.92
N GLU A 293 2.55 -12.98 41.41
CA GLU A 293 3.16 -11.66 41.33
C GLU A 293 4.49 -11.58 42.10
N THR A 294 5.41 -10.74 41.61
CA THR A 294 6.25 -9.90 42.45
C THR A 294 6.12 -8.45 41.99
N SER A 295 5.66 -7.59 42.90
CA SER A 295 5.35 -6.18 42.63
C SER A 295 6.62 -5.35 42.44
N ASN A 296 6.62 -4.43 41.46
CA ASN A 296 7.08 -3.07 41.78
C ASN A 296 6.36 -1.97 40.99
N LYS A 297 6.37 -0.75 41.56
CA LYS A 297 5.46 0.35 41.25
C LYS A 297 5.92 1.25 40.10
N GLY A 298 4.95 1.88 39.41
CA GLY A 298 5.08 3.26 38.89
C GLY A 298 4.83 3.43 37.40
N GLY A 299 4.03 4.45 37.04
CA GLY A 299 3.91 4.96 35.66
C GLY A 299 2.59 4.65 34.94
N ARG A 300 1.62 5.58 34.99
CA ARG A 300 0.48 5.60 34.07
C ARG A 300 0.87 6.34 32.79
N LEU A 301 0.87 5.66 31.65
CA LEU A 301 0.51 6.27 30.36
C LEU A 301 -0.11 5.22 29.43
N GLY A 302 -1.02 5.62 28.53
CA GLY A 302 -1.99 4.74 27.89
C GLY A 302 -1.40 3.76 26.87
N SER A 303 -1.67 2.47 27.07
CA SER A 303 -1.45 1.41 26.08
C SER A 303 -2.77 0.96 25.47
N TYR A 304 -2.89 1.02 24.14
CA TYR A 304 -4.05 0.50 23.40
C TYR A 304 -3.94 -1.04 23.29
N SER A 305 -4.36 -1.74 24.35
CA SER A 305 -4.44 -3.21 24.32
C SER A 305 -5.59 -3.67 23.43
N LEU A 306 -5.28 -4.46 22.40
CA LEU A 306 -6.26 -5.00 21.46
C LEU A 306 -7.03 -6.17 22.09
N SER A 307 -8.01 -5.85 22.93
CA SER A 307 -8.88 -6.81 23.63
C SER A 307 -9.84 -7.50 22.66
N VAL A 308 -9.51 -8.73 22.26
CA VAL A 308 -10.32 -9.53 21.30
C VAL A 308 -11.68 -9.97 21.87
N PHE A 309 -11.89 -9.87 23.18
CA PHE A 309 -13.18 -10.08 23.84
C PHE A 309 -13.55 -8.90 24.73
N GLY A 310 -14.64 -8.22 24.38
CA GLY A 310 -15.16 -7.09 25.13
C GLY A 310 -15.89 -7.54 26.40
N LYS A 311 -15.34 -7.19 27.56
CA LYS A 311 -16.16 -6.93 28.75
C LYS A 311 -16.58 -5.46 28.69
N SER A 312 -17.81 -5.19 28.26
CA SER A 312 -18.47 -3.92 28.51
C SER A 312 -18.64 -3.75 30.03
N LYS A 313 -17.97 -2.76 30.63
CA LYS A 313 -18.39 -2.23 31.93
C LYS A 313 -19.49 -1.19 31.68
N PRO A 314 -20.63 -1.25 32.39
CA PRO A 314 -21.67 -0.25 32.24
C PRO A 314 -21.24 1.08 32.87
N SER A 315 -21.68 2.18 32.29
CA SER A 315 -21.75 3.48 32.97
C SER A 315 -22.81 3.41 34.08
N GLN A 316 -22.47 3.86 35.28
CA GLN A 316 -23.47 4.18 36.30
C GLN A 316 -23.31 5.64 36.74
N LEU A 317 -24.39 6.38 36.55
CA LEU A 317 -24.67 7.62 37.26
C LEU A 317 -25.70 7.27 38.36
N ALA A 318 -25.58 7.92 39.52
CA ALA A 318 -26.52 7.92 40.63
C ALA A 318 -26.86 6.58 41.35
N SER A 319 -26.39 6.47 42.60
CA SER A 319 -27.28 6.34 43.76
C SER A 319 -26.55 6.82 45.01
N GLU A 320 -27.27 7.45 45.94
CA GLU A 320 -26.74 8.01 47.18
C GLU A 320 -26.21 6.96 48.15
N THR A 321 -25.22 7.33 48.98
CA THR A 321 -25.30 7.18 50.44
C THR A 321 -24.35 8.17 51.12
N THR A 322 -24.85 8.84 52.15
CA THR A 322 -24.21 9.86 53.01
C THR A 322 -22.91 9.43 53.70
N ASN A 323 -21.95 10.37 53.87
CA ASN A 323 -21.40 10.73 55.20
C ASN A 323 -20.45 11.96 55.20
N ILE A 324 -21.03 13.12 55.56
CA ILE A 324 -20.56 14.10 56.57
C ILE A 324 -19.05 14.13 56.91
N ARG A 325 -18.32 15.19 56.47
CA ARG A 325 -17.77 16.29 57.32
C ARG A 325 -16.87 17.27 56.54
N HIS A 326 -17.01 18.57 56.88
CA HIS A 326 -16.03 19.68 56.90
C HIS A 326 -14.86 19.74 55.88
N ARG A 327 -14.46 20.90 55.33
CA ARG A 327 -14.74 22.31 55.70
C ARG A 327 -14.36 23.23 54.52
N ASP A 328 -14.89 24.45 54.53
CA ASP A 328 -14.20 25.75 54.27
C ASP A 328 -12.89 25.69 53.44
N SER A 329 -12.69 26.35 52.29
CA SER A 329 -13.52 27.26 51.47
C SER A 329 -12.89 27.35 50.04
N ASP A 330 -13.00 28.38 49.15
CA ASP A 330 -13.64 29.70 49.20
C ASP A 330 -13.99 30.31 47.80
N GLU A 331 -14.54 31.53 47.86
CA GLU A 331 -14.69 32.65 46.90
C GLU A 331 -13.78 32.75 45.63
N TYR A 332 -14.13 33.47 44.55
CA TYR A 332 -15.36 34.20 44.18
C TYR A 332 -15.48 34.34 42.64
N ALA A 333 -16.72 34.51 42.18
CA ALA A 333 -17.16 35.56 41.26
C ALA A 333 -16.51 35.79 39.87
N LEU A 334 -17.24 36.30 38.88
CA LEU A 334 -18.69 36.53 38.75
C LEU A 334 -19.01 36.54 37.24
N HIS A 335 -20.27 36.23 36.94
CA HIS A 335 -21.15 36.80 35.92
C HIS A 335 -20.59 37.50 34.66
N ASP A 336 -21.29 37.55 33.52
CA ASP A 336 -22.53 36.92 33.00
C ASP A 336 -22.87 37.73 31.73
N SER A 337 -23.86 37.27 30.98
CA SER A 337 -24.70 38.10 30.11
C SER A 337 -24.04 38.64 28.83
N ALA A 338 -24.77 38.89 27.74
CA ALA A 338 -26.10 38.44 27.34
C ALA A 338 -26.37 38.97 25.93
N TYR A 339 -26.92 38.13 25.03
CA TYR A 339 -27.80 38.54 23.91
C TYR A 339 -27.11 39.41 22.81
N ALA A 340 -27.57 39.50 21.55
CA ALA A 340 -28.58 38.76 20.79
C ALA A 340 -28.49 39.11 19.29
N HIS A 341 -28.98 38.21 18.40
CA HIS A 341 -29.62 38.49 17.08
C HIS A 341 -28.82 39.27 15.98
N ASP A 342 -28.94 39.06 14.66
CA ASP A 342 -29.67 38.10 13.78
C ASP A 342 -29.16 38.22 12.30
N VAL A 343 -29.65 37.37 11.39
CA VAL A 343 -29.73 37.49 9.90
C VAL A 343 -28.51 37.21 8.99
N ARG A 344 -28.60 36.05 8.30
CA ARG A 344 -28.24 35.69 6.89
C ARG A 344 -27.13 36.43 6.10
N GLY A 345 -26.25 35.62 5.50
CA GLY A 345 -26.12 35.57 4.02
C GLY A 345 -24.72 35.40 3.40
N GLY A 346 -24.54 34.38 2.55
CA GLY A 346 -23.67 34.44 1.35
C GLY A 346 -22.17 34.12 1.46
N GLU A 347 -21.84 32.85 1.22
CA GLU A 347 -20.69 32.31 0.44
C GLU A 347 -19.20 32.69 0.69
N SER A 348 -18.35 31.68 0.43
CA SER A 348 -16.90 31.72 0.11
C SER A 348 -15.85 32.12 1.18
N ALA A 349 -15.31 31.07 1.81
CA ALA A 349 -13.87 30.76 1.99
C ALA A 349 -12.86 31.86 2.41
N SER A 350 -12.38 31.78 3.66
CA SER A 350 -10.94 31.67 3.99
C SER A 350 -10.69 31.27 5.46
N GLU A 351 -9.43 31.00 5.77
CA GLU A 351 -8.78 30.43 6.96
C GLU A 351 -8.85 31.25 8.27
N GLU A 352 -8.75 30.55 9.42
CA GLU A 352 -7.75 30.72 10.51
C GLU A 352 -7.95 29.52 11.49
N GLU A 353 -6.96 28.79 12.00
CA GLU A 353 -5.93 29.14 13.01
C GLU A 353 -6.52 29.74 14.31
N LEU A 354 -6.04 29.46 15.54
CA LEU A 354 -4.79 28.84 16.00
C LEU A 354 -4.96 28.23 17.41
N GLY A 355 -4.30 27.10 17.69
CA GLY A 355 -4.21 26.48 19.03
C GLY A 355 -2.77 26.11 19.41
N ARG A 356 -1.88 27.09 19.49
CA ARG A 356 -0.42 26.92 19.46
C ARG A 356 0.26 26.81 20.82
N ARG A 357 1.23 25.88 20.91
CA ARG A 357 2.60 25.97 21.52
C ARG A 357 3.13 24.54 21.69
N LYS A 358 4.42 24.18 21.64
CA LYS A 358 5.74 24.72 21.22
C LYS A 358 6.70 23.53 21.50
N ASP A 359 7.80 23.22 20.81
CA ASP A 359 8.65 23.94 19.85
C ASP A 359 9.17 22.97 18.75
N ALA A 360 9.12 23.40 17.49
CA ALA A 360 9.97 22.91 16.40
C ALA A 360 10.04 24.01 15.34
N ILE A 361 11.24 24.51 15.03
CA ILE A 361 11.41 25.57 14.03
C ILE A 361 11.45 24.92 12.64
N GLN A 362 10.30 24.85 11.96
CA GLN A 362 10.27 24.59 10.53
C GLN A 362 10.70 25.85 9.77
N VAL A 363 11.94 25.87 9.28
CA VAL A 363 12.40 26.90 8.34
C VAL A 363 12.09 26.43 6.91
N THR A 364 10.96 26.86 6.38
CA THR A 364 10.66 26.70 4.94
C THR A 364 11.33 27.85 4.19
N THR A 365 12.58 27.69 3.76
CA THR A 365 13.23 28.63 2.84
C THR A 365 12.92 28.25 1.40
N MET A 366 12.28 29.14 0.64
CA MET A 366 12.15 28.99 -0.80
C MET A 366 13.23 29.83 -1.50
N TYR A 367 13.94 29.24 -2.46
CA TYR A 367 14.91 29.93 -3.32
C TYR A 367 14.56 29.68 -4.79
N GLU A 368 14.78 30.67 -5.64
CA GLU A 368 14.52 30.60 -7.08
C GLU A 368 15.82 30.28 -7.84
N ALA A 369 16.04 29.00 -8.16
CA ALA A 369 17.22 28.58 -8.90
C ALA A 369 17.09 28.89 -10.41
N ARG A 370 17.95 29.78 -10.94
CA ARG A 370 18.03 30.04 -12.38
C ARG A 370 18.92 29.02 -13.09
N ILE A 371 18.33 28.18 -13.93
CA ILE A 371 19.07 27.27 -14.82
C ILE A 371 19.88 28.07 -15.87
N PRO A 372 21.22 27.94 -15.92
CA PRO A 372 22.01 28.53 -17.00
C PRO A 372 21.75 27.79 -18.32
N ARG A 373 21.38 28.52 -19.38
CA ARG A 373 21.24 27.92 -20.72
C ARG A 373 22.61 27.54 -21.28
N LEU A 374 22.90 26.24 -21.38
CA LEU A 374 24.07 25.70 -22.08
C LEU A 374 24.12 26.18 -23.54
N ARG A 375 24.95 27.20 -23.81
CA ARG A 375 25.08 27.82 -25.12
C ARG A 375 26.05 27.02 -26.00
N ARG A 376 25.53 26.03 -26.73
CA ARG A 376 26.28 25.15 -27.63
C ARG A 376 26.95 25.97 -28.76
N LYS A 377 28.25 26.28 -28.63
CA LYS A 377 29.07 26.87 -29.70
C LYS A 377 29.39 25.80 -30.76
N SER A 378 28.56 25.68 -31.78
CA SER A 378 28.93 25.00 -33.03
C SER A 378 29.77 25.94 -33.90
N ARG A 379 31.00 25.52 -34.24
CA ARG A 379 31.74 26.12 -35.36
C ARG A 379 31.02 25.77 -36.67
N PRO A 380 30.86 26.70 -37.63
CA PRO A 380 30.38 26.35 -38.96
C PRO A 380 31.53 25.72 -39.78
N LEU A 381 31.24 24.60 -40.46
CA LEU A 381 31.88 24.31 -41.75
C LEU A 381 31.11 25.03 -42.84
N SER A 382 31.77 25.31 -43.96
CA SER A 382 31.15 25.83 -45.18
C SER A 382 30.22 24.79 -45.83
N ASP A 383 29.15 25.25 -46.49
CA ASP A 383 29.05 25.19 -47.96
C ASP A 383 27.73 25.81 -48.51
N ASP A 384 27.88 26.42 -49.68
CA ASP A 384 26.93 26.81 -50.76
C ASP A 384 25.45 27.20 -50.47
N PRO A 385 25.02 28.45 -50.81
CA PRO A 385 23.63 28.90 -50.67
C PRO A 385 22.84 28.94 -52.00
N SER A 386 22.13 27.86 -52.37
CA SER A 386 21.09 27.96 -53.43
C SER A 386 19.98 26.88 -53.45
N ARG A 387 18.93 26.98 -52.60
CA ARG A 387 17.51 26.67 -52.97
C ARG A 387 16.46 26.74 -51.82
N ARG A 388 15.25 27.21 -52.20
CA ARG A 388 13.91 27.11 -51.56
C ARG A 388 13.51 28.09 -50.44
N ASP A 389 12.66 29.03 -50.85
CA ASP A 389 11.30 29.37 -50.37
C ASP A 389 10.97 29.53 -48.86
N PRO A 390 10.16 30.55 -48.48
CA PRO A 390 9.85 30.86 -47.09
C PRO A 390 8.69 30.03 -46.54
N LEU A 391 8.95 29.24 -45.49
CA LEU A 391 7.92 28.73 -44.60
C LEU A 391 7.87 29.56 -43.31
N ILE A 392 6.67 30.03 -42.98
CA ILE A 392 6.38 30.88 -41.83
C ILE A 392 6.75 30.13 -40.54
N SER A 393 7.74 30.65 -39.80
CA SER A 393 8.10 30.13 -38.49
C SER A 393 7.13 30.64 -37.42
N LEU A 394 6.20 29.77 -37.01
CA LEU A 394 5.45 29.97 -35.77
C LEU A 394 6.42 29.98 -34.58
N PRO A 395 6.27 30.88 -33.60
CA PRO A 395 7.12 30.90 -32.43
C PRO A 395 6.90 29.62 -31.61
N SER A 396 7.99 28.93 -31.27
CA SER A 396 7.95 27.78 -30.38
C SER A 396 7.46 28.20 -28.99
N PRO A 397 6.58 27.42 -28.33
CA PRO A 397 6.05 27.79 -27.03
C PRO A 397 7.18 27.82 -26.00
N SER A 398 7.41 28.99 -25.41
CA SER A 398 8.36 29.15 -24.31
C SER A 398 7.79 28.48 -23.06
N PHE A 399 8.25 27.27 -22.76
CA PHE A 399 7.96 26.63 -21.48
C PHE A 399 8.48 27.52 -20.34
N PRO A 400 7.70 27.74 -19.27
CA PRO A 400 8.17 28.46 -18.10
C PRO A 400 9.36 27.72 -17.46
N PRO A 401 10.27 28.43 -16.77
CA PRO A 401 11.38 27.79 -16.08
C PRO A 401 10.84 26.87 -14.97
N PHE A 402 11.27 25.60 -14.97
CA PHE A 402 11.01 24.69 -13.87
C PHE A 402 11.75 25.16 -12.62
N THR A 403 11.01 25.54 -11.59
CA THR A 403 11.54 25.84 -10.25
C THR A 403 11.59 24.53 -9.45
N MET A 404 12.78 24.09 -9.04
CA MET A 404 12.90 22.94 -8.13
C MET A 404 12.47 23.35 -6.72
N ARG A 405 11.75 22.48 -6.02
CA ARG A 405 11.32 22.72 -4.65
C ARG A 405 12.24 22.00 -3.68
N VAL A 406 13.02 22.77 -2.92
CA VAL A 406 13.86 22.26 -1.83
C VAL A 406 13.15 22.49 -0.49
N THR A 407 13.10 21.46 0.37
CA THR A 407 12.64 21.59 1.76
C THR A 407 13.63 20.92 2.71
N GLN A 408 13.88 21.55 3.86
CA GLN A 408 14.87 21.13 4.85
C GLN A 408 14.16 20.61 6.11
N HIS A 409 14.57 19.42 6.57
CA HIS A 409 13.98 18.71 7.70
C HIS A 409 15.09 18.34 8.69
N VAL A 410 14.98 18.81 9.92
CA VAL A 410 15.99 18.55 10.95
C VAL A 410 15.88 17.10 11.44
N ARG A 411 17.04 16.48 11.66
CA ARG A 411 17.17 15.16 12.28
C ARG A 411 17.96 15.35 13.58
N GLN A 412 17.48 14.76 14.66
CA GLN A 412 18.13 14.79 15.96
C GLN A 412 18.66 13.39 16.29
N PRO A 413 19.69 12.88 15.56
CA PRO A 413 20.19 11.54 15.81
C PRO A 413 20.67 11.39 17.27
N PRO A 414 20.49 10.21 17.87
CA PRO A 414 21.17 9.81 19.08
C PRO A 414 22.70 9.80 18.93
N ALA A 415 23.42 9.69 20.05
CA ALA A 415 24.86 9.51 20.04
C ALA A 415 25.24 8.22 19.30
N LEU A 416 26.43 8.18 18.69
CA LEU A 416 26.86 7.03 17.89
C LEU A 416 26.96 5.75 18.74
N GLU A 417 27.27 5.87 20.02
CA GLU A 417 27.34 4.77 20.98
C GLU A 417 25.95 4.16 21.24
N GLU A 418 24.92 4.99 21.35
CA GLU A 418 23.52 4.58 21.51
C GLU A 418 23.00 3.91 20.22
N LEU A 419 23.34 4.48 19.06
CA LEU A 419 23.05 3.90 17.75
C LEU A 419 23.76 2.54 17.58
N ALA A 420 25.03 2.43 17.94
CA ALA A 420 25.80 1.19 17.87
C ALA A 420 25.16 0.08 18.71
N ALA A 421 24.75 0.37 19.95
CA ALA A 421 24.09 -0.60 20.82
C ALA A 421 22.78 -1.16 20.20
N ILE A 422 21.92 -0.28 19.68
CA ILE A 422 20.66 -0.68 19.02
C ILE A 422 20.92 -1.47 17.73
N ILE A 423 21.89 -1.05 16.92
CA ILE A 423 22.24 -1.73 15.66
C ILE A 423 22.81 -3.12 15.94
N GLN A 424 23.70 -3.25 16.93
CA GLN A 424 24.23 -4.54 17.36
C GLN A 424 23.12 -5.49 17.80
N GLN A 425 22.22 -5.03 18.68
CA GLN A 425 21.10 -5.83 19.17
C GLN A 425 20.19 -6.29 18.03
N SER A 426 19.90 -5.40 17.06
CA SER A 426 19.08 -5.74 15.90
C SER A 426 19.75 -6.81 15.04
N LEU A 427 21.02 -6.61 14.68
CA LEU A 427 21.76 -7.54 13.83
C LEU A 427 21.96 -8.92 14.49
N GLN A 428 22.23 -8.97 15.80
CA GLN A 428 22.33 -10.24 16.55
C GLN A 428 21.01 -11.03 16.59
N SER A 429 19.86 -10.41 16.30
CA SER A 429 18.59 -11.12 16.16
C SER A 429 18.37 -11.74 14.76
N ASN A 430 19.19 -11.37 13.78
CA ASN A 430 19.02 -11.70 12.36
C ASN A 430 20.27 -12.36 11.72
N PHE A 431 21.44 -12.23 12.34
CA PHE A 431 22.73 -12.79 11.93
C PHE A 431 23.33 -13.58 13.10
N GLU A 432 24.03 -14.66 12.80
CA GLU A 432 24.63 -15.53 13.83
C GLU A 432 25.80 -14.86 14.55
N THR A 433 26.61 -14.09 13.83
CA THR A 433 27.64 -13.24 14.42
C THR A 433 27.46 -11.82 13.92
N ALA A 434 27.37 -10.87 14.83
CA ALA A 434 27.29 -9.45 14.50
C ALA A 434 27.79 -8.58 15.66
N SER A 435 28.42 -7.46 15.31
CA SER A 435 28.76 -6.39 16.24
C SER A 435 28.53 -5.02 15.61
N ALA A 436 28.33 -4.02 16.46
CA ALA A 436 28.39 -2.62 16.07
C ALA A 436 29.03 -1.79 17.17
N SER A 437 29.94 -0.91 16.79
CA SER A 437 30.78 -0.14 17.71
C SER A 437 31.18 1.20 17.08
N VAL A 438 31.42 2.20 17.90
CA VAL A 438 32.02 3.46 17.43
C VAL A 438 33.52 3.27 17.33
N VAL A 439 34.10 3.62 16.19
CA VAL A 439 35.54 3.58 15.95
C VAL A 439 35.99 4.85 15.25
N GLN A 440 37.28 5.18 15.33
CA GLN A 440 37.89 6.14 14.42
C GLN A 440 37.81 5.59 12.99
N CYS A 441 37.26 6.38 12.06
CA CYS A 441 37.12 6.00 10.66
C CYS A 441 38.49 5.64 10.05
N PRO A 442 38.65 4.46 9.43
CA PRO A 442 39.83 4.18 8.61
C PRO A 442 39.82 5.07 7.37
N ASP A 443 40.97 5.26 6.72
CA ASP A 443 41.06 6.00 5.45
C ASP A 443 40.32 5.24 4.33
N LEU A 444 39.09 5.66 4.05
CA LEU A 444 38.21 4.99 3.08
C LEU A 444 38.68 5.13 1.62
N ARG A 445 39.72 5.92 1.34
CA ARG A 445 40.39 5.96 0.02
C ARG A 445 41.24 4.71 -0.23
N GLN A 446 41.59 3.96 0.82
CA GLN A 446 42.37 2.74 0.73
C GLN A 446 41.49 1.54 0.31
N PRO A 447 42.09 0.42 -0.16
CA PRO A 447 41.40 -0.85 -0.25
C PRO A 447 40.82 -1.25 1.12
N PRO A 448 39.64 -1.88 1.17
CA PRO A 448 38.85 -2.35 0.04
C PRO A 448 37.88 -1.30 -0.55
N PHE A 449 37.71 -0.12 0.05
CA PHE A 449 36.62 0.80 -0.30
C PHE A 449 36.92 1.76 -1.45
N LYS A 450 38.16 2.25 -1.56
CA LYS A 450 38.64 3.19 -2.60
C LYS A 450 37.71 4.39 -2.88
N LEU A 451 37.17 5.01 -1.84
CA LEU A 451 36.33 6.21 -1.95
C LEU A 451 37.12 7.46 -2.38
N ALA A 452 36.41 8.54 -2.71
CA ALA A 452 36.98 9.85 -3.05
C ALA A 452 37.32 10.73 -1.83
N ALA A 453 37.00 10.30 -0.61
CA ALA A 453 37.33 11.00 0.62
C ALA A 453 37.80 10.02 1.71
N PRO A 454 38.61 10.46 2.68
CA PRO A 454 39.16 9.59 3.72
C PRO A 454 38.15 9.14 4.78
N GLY A 455 37.02 9.82 4.96
CA GLY A 455 36.02 9.43 5.95
C GLY A 455 34.60 9.94 5.68
N LEU A 456 33.77 9.93 6.72
CA LEU A 456 32.32 10.20 6.67
C LEU A 456 31.87 11.26 7.67
N CYS A 457 32.79 12.13 8.13
CA CYS A 457 32.51 13.15 9.14
C CYS A 457 32.46 14.58 8.56
N GLY A 458 31.97 15.51 9.37
CA GLY A 458 31.70 16.91 9.03
C GLY A 458 30.30 17.10 8.44
N GLU A 459 29.44 17.85 9.14
CA GLU A 459 28.09 18.29 8.73
C GLU A 459 27.27 17.28 7.90
N ALA A 460 27.08 16.08 8.46
CA ALA A 460 26.39 14.99 7.79
C ALA A 460 24.91 15.30 7.48
N CYS A 461 24.52 15.20 6.20
CA CYS A 461 23.18 15.43 5.70
C CYS A 461 22.75 14.37 4.67
N ILE A 462 21.43 14.25 4.42
CA ILE A 462 20.87 13.44 3.32
C ILE A 462 20.19 14.35 2.29
N GLY A 463 20.31 14.00 1.00
CA GLY A 463 19.41 14.47 -0.06
C GLY A 463 18.54 13.33 -0.61
N ASP A 464 17.22 13.47 -0.56
CA ASP A 464 16.26 12.61 -1.28
C ASP A 464 15.66 13.43 -2.43
N VAL A 465 16.07 13.10 -3.66
CA VAL A 465 15.93 13.91 -4.87
C VAL A 465 15.00 13.23 -5.87
N GLY A 466 14.06 13.99 -6.43
CA GLY A 466 13.08 13.49 -7.40
C GLY A 466 12.12 12.48 -6.76
N ALA A 467 11.62 11.52 -7.53
CA ALA A 467 10.78 10.45 -7.00
C ALA A 467 10.80 9.22 -7.90
N ARG A 468 10.36 8.07 -7.37
CA ARG A 468 10.02 6.88 -8.18
C ARG A 468 8.99 7.18 -9.29
N GLY A 469 8.19 8.23 -9.12
CA GLY A 469 7.27 8.75 -10.14
C GLY A 469 7.95 9.32 -11.39
N ASN A 470 9.24 9.68 -11.32
CA ASN A 470 10.01 10.09 -12.50
C ASN A 470 10.41 8.90 -13.39
N LEU A 471 10.21 7.66 -12.96
CA LEU A 471 10.46 6.46 -13.77
C LEU A 471 9.15 5.76 -14.20
N PHE A 472 8.19 5.64 -13.28
CA PHE A 472 6.94 4.91 -13.48
C PHE A 472 5.71 5.81 -13.27
N PRO A 473 4.67 5.78 -14.13
CA PRO A 473 4.43 4.81 -15.21
C PRO A 473 5.08 5.16 -16.56
N ARG A 474 5.68 6.33 -16.68
CA ARG A 474 6.40 6.78 -17.88
C ARG A 474 7.65 7.54 -17.45
N PRO A 475 8.85 7.27 -18.01
CA PRO A 475 10.06 7.99 -17.65
C PRO A 475 9.95 9.49 -17.94
N ASN A 476 10.16 10.31 -16.91
CA ASN A 476 10.29 11.75 -17.03
C ASN A 476 11.71 12.10 -17.48
N LEU A 477 11.94 12.06 -18.80
CA LEU A 477 13.26 12.35 -19.38
C LEU A 477 13.73 13.81 -19.22
N ASN A 478 12.94 14.68 -18.58
CA ASN A 478 13.33 16.03 -18.21
C ASN A 478 13.88 16.13 -16.77
N ALA A 479 13.70 15.09 -15.93
CA ALA A 479 14.26 15.03 -14.58
C ALA A 479 15.78 14.78 -14.64
N LYS A 480 16.55 15.84 -14.88
CA LYS A 480 18.01 15.86 -15.01
C LYS A 480 18.61 16.78 -13.96
N TYR A 481 19.68 16.33 -13.33
CA TYR A 481 20.32 17.03 -12.21
C TYR A 481 21.85 17.00 -12.34
N SER A 482 22.54 17.80 -11.54
CA SER A 482 24.00 17.75 -11.36
C SER A 482 24.30 17.53 -9.89
N LEU A 483 25.22 16.62 -9.56
CA LEU A 483 25.62 16.31 -8.19
C LEU A 483 26.19 17.54 -7.46
N LEU A 484 26.84 18.46 -8.18
CA LEU A 484 27.36 19.71 -7.62
C LEU A 484 26.23 20.71 -7.32
N SER A 485 25.24 20.83 -8.22
CA SER A 485 24.05 21.65 -7.96
C SER A 485 23.19 21.06 -6.84
N LEU A 486 23.11 19.73 -6.73
CA LEU A 486 22.44 19.08 -5.60
C LEU A 486 23.20 19.29 -4.28
N ALA A 487 24.53 19.40 -4.29
CA ALA A 487 25.31 19.82 -3.11
C ALA A 487 24.96 21.25 -2.67
N GLU A 488 24.77 22.16 -3.63
CA GLU A 488 24.30 23.53 -3.41
C GLU A 488 22.87 23.56 -2.81
N ASP A 489 21.93 22.79 -3.39
CA ASP A 489 20.56 22.64 -2.86
C ASP A 489 20.54 22.00 -1.46
N MET A 490 21.49 21.09 -1.17
CA MET A 490 21.74 20.51 0.16
C MET A 490 22.50 21.45 1.10
N LYS A 491 22.79 22.70 0.67
CA LYS A 491 23.53 23.73 1.42
C LYS A 491 24.89 23.25 1.94
N MET A 492 25.57 22.39 1.19
CA MET A 492 26.92 21.91 1.54
C MET A 492 27.98 22.97 1.26
N SER A 493 29.08 22.95 2.02
CA SER A 493 30.20 23.88 1.81
C SER A 493 30.89 23.68 0.46
N THR A 494 31.23 24.78 -0.21
CA THR A 494 32.07 24.76 -1.43
C THR A 494 33.56 24.62 -1.11
N GLU A 495 33.99 24.94 0.12
CA GLU A 495 35.37 24.78 0.57
C GLU A 495 35.81 23.30 0.55
N LYS A 496 34.91 22.41 0.93
CA LYS A 496 35.16 20.97 1.02
C LYS A 496 33.86 20.17 1.15
N GLY A 497 33.76 19.07 0.42
CA GLY A 497 32.63 18.16 0.59
C GLY A 497 32.83 16.80 -0.06
N PHE A 498 31.93 15.88 0.31
CA PHE A 498 31.91 14.50 -0.12
C PHE A 498 30.47 14.00 -0.21
N LEU A 499 30.09 13.48 -1.37
CA LEU A 499 28.80 12.86 -1.66
C LEU A 499 28.99 11.39 -2.01
N ILE A 500 28.18 10.54 -1.37
CA ILE A 500 28.01 9.13 -1.72
C ILE A 500 26.54 8.74 -1.79
N GLY A 501 26.20 7.72 -2.58
CA GLY A 501 24.85 7.20 -2.59
C GLY A 501 24.43 6.52 -3.89
N ALA A 502 23.14 6.54 -4.15
CA ALA A 502 22.46 5.70 -5.15
C ALA A 502 21.43 6.50 -5.97
N GLY A 503 21.30 6.20 -7.25
CA GLY A 503 20.28 6.77 -8.12
C GLY A 503 20.51 6.46 -9.60
N ALA A 504 19.79 7.13 -10.50
CA ALA A 504 19.90 6.84 -11.94
C ALA A 504 21.02 7.65 -12.62
N ALA A 505 21.71 7.00 -13.54
CA ALA A 505 22.81 7.59 -14.29
C ALA A 505 22.33 8.66 -15.28
N PRO A 506 23.21 9.61 -15.68
CA PRO A 506 22.86 10.65 -16.64
C PRO A 506 22.73 10.07 -18.05
N PHE A 507 21.55 9.53 -18.39
CA PHE A 507 21.24 8.99 -19.73
C PHE A 507 21.48 10.02 -20.85
N GLN A 508 21.40 11.32 -20.54
CA GLN A 508 21.76 12.41 -21.44
C GLN A 508 23.24 12.43 -21.86
N ASP A 509 24.14 11.89 -21.04
CA ASP A 509 25.58 11.88 -21.29
C ASP A 509 26.07 10.50 -21.78
N ILE A 510 25.49 9.42 -21.24
CA ILE A 510 25.91 8.04 -21.56
C ILE A 510 25.09 7.39 -22.68
N GLY A 511 24.00 8.03 -23.12
CA GLY A 511 23.16 7.60 -24.25
C GLY A 511 22.18 6.46 -23.96
N GLN A 512 22.06 6.01 -22.71
CA GLN A 512 21.13 4.95 -22.27
C GLN A 512 20.80 5.10 -20.78
N ASN A 513 19.72 4.47 -20.30
CA ASN A 513 19.49 4.30 -18.87
C ASN A 513 20.54 3.34 -18.22
N ALA A 514 20.85 3.60 -16.94
CA ALA A 514 21.79 2.81 -16.13
C ALA A 514 21.71 3.19 -14.63
N GLU A 515 22.33 2.38 -13.76
CA GLU A 515 22.50 2.68 -12.34
C GLU A 515 23.72 3.58 -12.08
N LEU A 516 23.64 4.46 -11.08
CA LEU A 516 24.72 5.33 -10.61
C LEU A 516 25.06 5.06 -9.14
N ALA A 517 26.31 4.70 -8.85
CA ALA A 517 26.88 4.64 -7.51
C ALA A 517 27.77 5.86 -7.30
N VAL A 518 27.23 6.90 -6.65
CA VAL A 518 27.85 8.22 -6.50
C VAL A 518 29.01 8.15 -5.54
N ASN A 519 30.18 8.68 -5.92
CA ASN A 519 31.38 8.72 -5.08
C ASN A 519 32.22 9.91 -5.54
N LEU A 520 31.87 11.10 -5.01
CA LEU A 520 32.32 12.40 -5.51
C LEU A 520 32.78 13.26 -4.34
N SER A 521 34.03 13.72 -4.34
CA SER A 521 34.50 14.75 -3.41
C SER A 521 34.94 16.01 -4.14
N TRP A 522 34.96 17.13 -3.42
CA TRP A 522 35.48 18.40 -3.91
C TRP A 522 36.22 19.17 -2.82
N GLN A 523 37.09 20.07 -3.27
CA GLN A 523 37.74 21.09 -2.45
C GLN A 523 37.77 22.42 -3.22
N GLY A 524 37.47 23.52 -2.54
CA GLY A 524 37.60 24.87 -3.08
C GLY A 524 39.07 25.24 -3.32
N ARG A 525 39.36 25.92 -4.44
CA ARG A 525 40.71 26.40 -4.77
C ARG A 525 41.07 27.72 -4.09
N SER A 526 40.07 28.47 -3.67
CA SER A 526 40.17 29.78 -3.04
C SER A 526 38.92 30.08 -2.23
N ASP A 527 39.02 31.02 -1.30
CA ASP A 527 37.87 31.63 -0.63
C ASP A 527 36.88 32.14 -1.69
N GLY A 528 35.59 31.83 -1.52
CA GLY A 528 34.54 32.19 -2.49
C GLY A 528 34.41 31.26 -3.71
N ALA A 529 34.82 29.98 -3.61
CA ALA A 529 34.49 28.98 -4.63
C ALA A 529 32.97 28.76 -4.75
N GLU A 530 32.47 28.52 -5.97
CA GLU A 530 31.03 28.35 -6.28
C GLU A 530 30.80 27.06 -7.10
N PHE A 531 29.70 26.34 -6.81
CA PHE A 531 29.34 25.10 -7.52
C PHE A 531 28.99 25.33 -9.01
N ASN A 532 28.55 26.54 -9.35
CA ASN A 532 28.23 26.96 -10.71
C ASN A 532 29.48 27.26 -11.58
N GLU A 533 30.67 27.38 -10.96
CA GLU A 533 31.95 27.67 -11.59
C GLU A 533 32.94 26.51 -11.32
N PRO A 534 32.88 25.41 -12.09
CA PRO A 534 33.69 24.21 -11.86
C PRO A 534 35.21 24.46 -11.89
N SER A 535 35.64 25.58 -12.46
CA SER A 535 37.04 26.03 -12.46
C SER A 535 37.55 26.39 -11.06
N SER A 536 36.66 26.74 -10.12
CA SER A 536 36.94 27.09 -8.73
C SER A 536 37.10 25.87 -7.81
N LEU A 537 36.73 24.67 -8.27
CA LEU A 537 36.79 23.43 -7.50
C LEU A 537 37.90 22.49 -8.00
N VAL A 538 38.45 21.70 -7.07
CA VAL A 538 39.19 20.47 -7.36
C VAL A 538 38.24 19.31 -7.07
N VAL A 539 37.78 18.62 -8.11
CA VAL A 539 36.77 17.56 -8.00
C VAL A 539 37.42 16.19 -8.22
N GLU A 540 37.31 15.29 -7.25
CA GLU A 540 37.69 13.88 -7.39
C GLU A 540 36.43 13.03 -7.62
N ASN A 541 36.19 12.68 -8.87
CA ASN A 541 35.03 11.88 -9.27
C ASN A 541 35.42 10.40 -9.44
N LYS A 542 34.98 9.56 -8.50
CA LYS A 542 35.07 8.10 -8.53
C LYS A 542 33.68 7.45 -8.63
N THR A 543 32.69 8.20 -9.11
CA THR A 543 31.32 7.70 -9.35
C THR A 543 31.33 6.60 -10.40
N HIS A 544 30.61 5.52 -10.14
CA HIS A 544 30.49 4.38 -11.05
C HIS A 544 29.12 4.37 -11.73
N VAL A 545 29.12 4.13 -13.04
CA VAL A 545 27.94 3.82 -13.85
C VAL A 545 27.91 2.30 -14.05
N VAL A 546 26.79 1.67 -13.70
CA VAL A 546 26.56 0.24 -13.94
C VAL A 546 25.40 0.09 -14.92
N ARG A 547 25.71 -0.46 -16.09
CA ARG A 547 24.78 -0.63 -17.20
C ARG A 547 24.72 -2.08 -17.65
N ILE A 548 23.63 -2.43 -18.32
CA ILE A 548 23.40 -3.72 -18.96
C ILE A 548 23.38 -3.50 -20.49
N SER A 549 24.05 -4.36 -21.26
CA SER A 549 23.96 -4.37 -22.72
C SER A 549 22.87 -5.35 -23.21
N GLN A 550 22.52 -5.29 -24.50
CA GLN A 550 21.42 -6.09 -25.09
C GLN A 550 21.63 -7.61 -24.99
N ASP A 551 22.88 -8.05 -24.89
CA ASP A 551 23.30 -9.43 -24.64
C ASP A 551 23.18 -9.86 -23.16
N SER A 552 22.63 -9.00 -22.29
CA SER A 552 22.58 -9.16 -20.83
C SER A 552 23.95 -9.18 -20.13
N THR A 553 25.02 -8.67 -20.76
CA THR A 553 26.31 -8.49 -20.10
C THR A 553 26.32 -7.21 -19.23
N SER A 554 26.66 -7.33 -17.94
CA SER A 554 26.82 -6.16 -17.07
C SER A 554 28.16 -5.47 -17.31
N THR A 555 28.17 -4.14 -17.32
CA THR A 555 29.41 -3.36 -17.26
C THR A 555 29.36 -2.27 -16.20
N CYS A 556 30.28 -2.35 -15.24
CA CYS A 556 30.60 -1.28 -14.29
C CYS A 556 31.83 -0.49 -14.76
N LYS A 557 31.75 0.84 -14.78
CA LYS A 557 32.88 1.76 -15.11
C LYS A 557 32.76 3.07 -14.34
N THR A 558 33.88 3.73 -14.07
CA THR A 558 33.88 5.13 -13.59
C THR A 558 33.37 6.09 -14.67
N THR A 559 32.78 7.21 -14.24
CA THR A 559 32.37 8.32 -15.12
C THR A 559 33.09 9.61 -14.74
N THR A 560 33.35 10.47 -15.73
CA THR A 560 33.81 11.84 -15.51
C THR A 560 32.67 12.83 -15.29
N SER A 561 31.45 12.47 -15.71
CA SER A 561 30.28 13.35 -15.55
C SER A 561 29.86 13.46 -14.09
N THR A 562 29.50 14.68 -13.68
CA THR A 562 28.83 14.98 -12.41
C THR A 562 27.31 15.02 -12.56
N ASN A 563 26.75 14.80 -13.75
CA ASN A 563 25.31 14.77 -13.95
C ASN A 563 24.69 13.48 -13.40
N CYS A 564 23.39 13.53 -13.13
CA CYS A 564 22.54 12.39 -12.80
C CYS A 564 21.10 12.64 -13.30
N ALA A 565 20.19 11.70 -13.08
CA ALA A 565 18.82 11.82 -13.55
C ALA A 565 17.79 11.07 -12.68
N LEU A 566 16.51 11.29 -12.97
CA LEU A 566 15.31 10.68 -12.40
C LEU A 566 15.13 10.83 -10.88
N MET A 567 16.00 10.20 -10.08
CA MET A 567 15.98 10.23 -8.63
C MET A 567 17.35 9.89 -8.04
N MET A 568 17.70 10.53 -6.93
CA MET A 568 18.94 10.29 -6.18
C MET A 568 18.66 10.20 -4.69
N ASN A 569 19.41 9.35 -3.99
CA ASN A 569 19.50 9.30 -2.53
C ASN A 569 20.97 9.42 -2.16
N LEU A 570 21.33 10.56 -1.56
CA LEU A 570 22.70 10.98 -1.32
C LEU A 570 22.95 11.20 0.17
N PHE A 571 24.10 10.76 0.66
CA PHE A 571 24.68 11.18 1.94
C PHE A 571 25.81 12.16 1.66
N GLY A 572 25.70 13.37 2.22
CA GLY A 572 26.66 14.45 2.11
C GLY A 572 27.37 14.69 3.45
N CYS A 573 28.68 14.96 3.40
CA CYS A 573 29.49 15.37 4.55
C CYS A 573 30.75 16.12 4.07
N HIS A 574 31.65 16.54 4.97
CA HIS A 574 32.98 17.07 4.59
C HIS A 574 34.00 15.98 4.20
N GLY A 575 33.63 14.69 4.33
CA GLY A 575 34.50 13.57 3.99
C GLY A 575 35.63 13.34 5.01
N GLU A 576 35.47 13.79 6.25
CA GLU A 576 36.54 13.86 7.23
C GLU A 576 36.72 12.58 8.04
N ALA A 577 37.94 12.39 8.55
CA ALA A 577 38.23 11.37 9.55
C ALA A 577 37.61 11.78 10.89
N GLY A 578 37.05 10.82 11.62
CA GLY A 578 36.39 11.03 12.90
C GLY A 578 35.66 9.76 13.37
N PRO A 579 34.87 9.82 14.44
CA PRO A 579 34.11 8.69 14.94
C PRO A 579 32.99 8.29 13.96
N VAL A 580 32.90 6.99 13.65
CA VAL A 580 31.87 6.39 12.79
C VAL A 580 31.37 5.07 13.37
N LEU A 581 30.19 4.63 12.96
CA LEU A 581 29.66 3.31 13.26
C LEU A 581 30.37 2.26 12.41
N LYS A 582 31.26 1.47 13.01
CA LYS A 582 31.72 0.21 12.43
C LYS A 582 30.73 -0.90 12.77
N VAL A 583 30.21 -1.54 11.72
CA VAL A 583 29.21 -2.61 11.84
C VAL A 583 29.72 -3.84 11.09
N THR A 584 29.67 -5.02 11.72
CA THR A 584 29.92 -6.29 11.04
C THR A 584 28.78 -7.26 11.27
N ALA A 585 28.49 -8.10 10.27
CA ALA A 585 27.45 -9.12 10.36
C ALA A 585 27.77 -10.29 9.42
N ARG A 586 27.67 -11.53 9.91
CA ARG A 586 27.95 -12.75 9.16
C ARG A 586 26.92 -13.84 9.44
N SER A 587 26.68 -14.67 8.43
CA SER A 587 25.78 -15.83 8.45
C SER A 587 24.36 -15.44 8.85
N ARG A 588 23.63 -14.82 7.92
CA ARG A 588 22.24 -14.41 8.12
C ARG A 588 21.35 -15.60 8.47
N ARG A 589 20.64 -15.53 9.59
CA ARG A 589 19.65 -16.53 10.05
C ARG A 589 18.21 -16.02 9.95
N GLY A 590 18.00 -14.70 9.96
CA GLY A 590 16.70 -14.06 9.86
C GLY A 590 16.30 -13.62 8.44
N LYS A 591 15.18 -12.90 8.37
CA LYS A 591 14.51 -12.56 7.10
C LYS A 591 14.92 -11.21 6.51
N ASP A 592 15.41 -10.29 7.33
CA ASP A 592 15.73 -8.95 6.87
C ASP A 592 17.11 -8.95 6.19
N ASN A 593 17.24 -8.23 5.07
CA ASN A 593 18.55 -7.93 4.48
C ASN A 593 19.38 -7.05 5.44
N PHE A 594 20.66 -6.84 5.13
CA PHE A 594 21.57 -6.10 6.02
C PHE A 594 21.05 -4.69 6.37
N THR A 595 20.60 -3.92 5.37
CA THR A 595 20.13 -2.54 5.52
C THR A 595 18.78 -2.44 6.24
N ASN A 596 17.80 -3.30 5.93
CA ASN A 596 16.52 -3.34 6.65
C ASN A 596 16.69 -3.80 8.09
N CYS A 597 17.61 -4.71 8.40
CA CYS A 597 17.84 -5.13 9.78
C CYS A 597 18.30 -3.95 10.66
N ILE A 598 19.22 -3.12 10.14
CA ILE A 598 19.62 -1.85 10.76
C ILE A 598 18.40 -0.92 10.89
N ARG A 599 17.69 -0.68 9.78
CA ARG A 599 16.55 0.24 9.67
C ARG A 599 15.40 -0.12 10.62
N HIS A 600 15.04 -1.39 10.71
CA HIS A 600 13.98 -1.90 11.58
C HIS A 600 14.37 -1.86 13.06
N GLY A 601 15.64 -2.09 13.39
CA GLY A 601 16.16 -1.92 14.76
C GLY A 601 16.03 -0.48 15.23
N LEU A 602 16.50 0.47 14.42
CA LEU A 602 16.37 1.90 14.69
C LEU A 602 14.90 2.33 14.79
N TYR A 603 14.03 1.86 13.89
CA TYR A 603 12.58 2.14 13.99
C TYR A 603 11.94 1.53 15.24
N ALA A 604 12.37 0.36 15.69
CA ALA A 604 11.88 -0.26 16.90
C ALA A 604 12.30 0.46 18.19
N ALA A 605 13.45 1.15 18.18
CA ALA A 605 13.93 1.95 19.30
C ALA A 605 13.33 3.37 19.34
N TYR A 606 13.28 4.07 18.19
CA TYR A 606 13.00 5.51 18.13
C TYR A 606 11.64 5.89 17.51
N GLY A 607 11.02 4.95 16.78
CA GLY A 607 9.72 5.13 16.13
C GLY A 607 9.64 6.33 15.19
N ASP A 608 8.42 6.81 14.99
CA ASP A 608 8.11 8.02 14.21
C ASP A 608 8.48 9.32 14.95
N THR A 609 8.75 9.25 16.27
CA THR A 609 9.04 10.40 17.13
C THR A 609 10.45 10.95 17.02
N ARG A 610 11.43 10.13 16.61
CA ARG A 610 12.84 10.54 16.46
C ARG A 610 13.45 9.84 15.24
N PRO A 611 13.09 10.26 14.00
CA PRO A 611 13.58 9.62 12.79
C PRO A 611 15.11 9.74 12.67
N VAL A 612 15.79 8.60 12.72
CA VAL A 612 17.23 8.46 12.41
C VAL A 612 17.40 8.19 10.92
N SER A 613 18.31 8.93 10.29
CA SER A 613 18.75 8.72 8.90
C SER A 613 20.25 8.45 8.89
N LEU A 614 20.68 7.36 8.26
CA LEU A 614 22.10 6.99 8.14
C LEU A 614 22.53 6.97 6.68
N GLY A 615 23.80 7.24 6.44
CA GLY A 615 24.47 6.97 5.18
C GLY A 615 25.90 6.51 5.38
N GLY A 616 26.52 5.97 4.34
CA GLY A 616 27.87 5.45 4.41
C GLY A 616 28.17 4.37 3.37
N VAL A 617 29.16 3.55 3.69
CA VAL A 617 29.64 2.46 2.84
C VAL A 617 29.56 1.13 3.58
N PHE A 618 29.22 0.07 2.86
CA PHE A 618 29.48 -1.30 3.30
C PHE A 618 30.13 -2.14 2.22
N LEU A 619 30.88 -3.15 2.65
CA LEU A 619 31.48 -4.17 1.81
C LEU A 619 30.74 -5.48 2.05
N LEU A 620 30.21 -6.06 0.97
CA LEU A 620 29.90 -7.48 0.93
C LEU A 620 31.25 -8.21 0.81
N LYS A 621 31.75 -8.79 1.91
CA LYS A 621 33.08 -9.42 2.03
C LYS A 621 33.10 -10.86 1.53
N SER A 622 32.04 -11.60 1.81
CA SER A 622 31.82 -12.97 1.32
C SER A 622 30.34 -13.18 1.01
N GLY A 623 30.03 -14.31 0.35
CA GLY A 623 28.67 -14.62 -0.08
C GLY A 623 28.31 -14.03 -1.44
N LYS A 624 27.04 -14.16 -1.79
CA LYS A 624 26.43 -13.65 -3.03
C LYS A 624 25.23 -12.78 -2.69
N ALA A 625 24.92 -11.81 -3.52
CA ALA A 625 23.70 -11.01 -3.37
C ALA A 625 22.95 -10.84 -4.69
N LYS A 626 21.63 -10.65 -4.58
CA LYS A 626 20.76 -10.28 -5.68
C LYS A 626 20.85 -8.76 -5.90
N PHE A 627 21.08 -8.39 -7.16
CA PHE A 627 21.11 -7.01 -7.63
C PHE A 627 20.10 -6.83 -8.75
N HIS A 628 19.80 -5.57 -9.08
CA HIS A 628 19.19 -5.24 -10.36
C HIS A 628 19.98 -4.16 -11.10
N ILE A 629 19.84 -4.17 -12.43
CA ILE A 629 20.34 -3.14 -13.34
C ILE A 629 19.18 -2.82 -14.27
N MET A 630 18.72 -1.57 -14.29
CA MET A 630 17.77 -1.10 -15.29
C MET A 630 18.39 -1.18 -16.69
N PRO A 631 17.74 -1.84 -17.66
CA PRO A 631 18.08 -1.67 -19.07
C PRO A 631 17.62 -0.30 -19.57
N ASP A 632 17.91 -0.04 -20.84
CA ASP A 632 17.52 1.21 -21.48
C ASP A 632 15.99 1.39 -21.48
N PHE A 633 15.55 2.64 -21.65
CA PHE A 633 14.13 2.96 -21.66
C PHE A 633 13.40 2.23 -22.79
N PRO A 634 12.18 1.71 -22.56
CA PRO A 634 11.40 1.11 -23.63
C PRO A 634 11.13 2.12 -24.77
N PRO A 635 11.01 1.65 -26.01
CA PRO A 635 10.47 2.44 -27.12
C PRO A 635 9.14 3.12 -26.78
N GLU A 636 8.86 4.25 -27.41
CA GLU A 636 7.69 5.10 -27.10
C GLU A 636 6.35 4.39 -27.34
N ASP A 637 6.28 3.44 -28.29
CA ASP A 637 5.13 2.56 -28.55
C ASP A 637 4.89 1.51 -27.46
N GLN A 638 5.85 1.32 -26.54
CA GLN A 638 5.76 0.44 -25.37
C GLN A 638 5.54 1.22 -24.05
N LEU A 639 5.29 2.54 -24.13
CA LEU A 639 5.08 3.42 -22.98
C LEU A 639 3.66 4.03 -22.96
N PRO A 640 3.01 4.16 -21.79
CA PRO A 640 3.51 3.90 -20.44
C PRO A 640 3.67 2.40 -20.14
N PHE A 641 4.47 2.09 -19.12
CA PHE A 641 4.52 0.75 -18.53
C PHE A 641 3.08 0.32 -18.14
N PRO A 642 2.61 -0.88 -18.53
CA PRO A 642 1.23 -1.31 -18.26
C PRO A 642 0.86 -1.27 -16.78
N ASP A 643 1.77 -1.76 -15.94
CA ASP A 643 1.66 -1.78 -14.49
C ASP A 643 3.07 -1.93 -13.86
N ARG A 644 3.14 -1.91 -12.53
CA ARG A 644 4.41 -2.08 -11.80
C ARG A 644 4.96 -3.50 -11.90
N GLU A 645 4.11 -4.50 -12.04
CA GLU A 645 4.53 -5.90 -12.11
C GLU A 645 5.30 -6.17 -13.41
N TYR A 646 4.84 -5.61 -14.53
CA TYR A 646 5.57 -5.59 -15.80
C TYR A 646 6.94 -4.92 -15.64
N MET A 647 7.01 -3.74 -15.03
CA MET A 647 8.28 -3.03 -14.80
C MET A 647 9.21 -3.87 -13.91
N GLU A 648 8.72 -4.39 -12.78
CA GLU A 648 9.49 -5.08 -11.76
C GLU A 648 9.84 -6.54 -12.11
N GLN A 649 9.11 -7.21 -13.00
CA GLN A 649 9.37 -8.61 -13.38
C GLN A 649 9.88 -8.81 -14.82
N ARG A 650 9.59 -7.90 -15.76
CA ARG A 650 9.92 -8.07 -17.18
C ARG A 650 10.91 -7.04 -17.73
N TRP A 651 10.84 -5.78 -17.29
CA TRP A 651 11.78 -4.76 -17.75
C TRP A 651 13.06 -4.70 -16.89
N ILE A 652 12.95 -4.67 -15.56
CA ILE A 652 14.13 -4.68 -14.69
C ILE A 652 14.91 -6.01 -14.82
N THR A 653 16.21 -5.94 -15.12
CA THR A 653 17.07 -7.14 -15.16
C THR A 653 17.67 -7.43 -13.79
N TYR A 654 17.60 -8.68 -13.34
CA TYR A 654 18.14 -9.12 -12.06
C TYR A 654 19.36 -10.01 -12.23
N HIS A 655 20.35 -9.79 -11.37
CA HIS A 655 21.65 -10.45 -11.43
C HIS A 655 22.04 -10.97 -10.05
N VAL A 656 22.90 -12.00 -10.03
CA VAL A 656 23.50 -12.51 -8.80
C VAL A 656 25.01 -12.33 -8.90
N PHE A 657 25.55 -11.44 -8.08
CA PHE A 657 26.97 -11.13 -8.05
C PHE A 657 27.61 -11.62 -6.75
N LYS A 658 28.88 -12.04 -6.83
CA LYS A 658 29.64 -12.58 -5.70
C LYS A 658 30.56 -11.51 -5.13
N ALA A 659 30.78 -11.55 -3.81
CA ALA A 659 31.78 -10.76 -3.12
C ALA A 659 33.20 -10.88 -3.76
N PRO A 660 34.07 -9.86 -3.63
CA PRO A 660 33.89 -8.61 -2.89
C PRO A 660 33.15 -7.52 -3.69
N ILE A 661 32.17 -6.85 -3.06
CA ILE A 661 31.41 -5.75 -3.68
C ILE A 661 31.24 -4.59 -2.70
N VAL A 662 31.62 -3.37 -3.12
CA VAL A 662 31.43 -2.14 -2.34
C VAL A 662 30.06 -1.55 -2.63
N CYS A 663 29.35 -1.17 -1.58
CA CYS A 663 27.97 -0.70 -1.61
C CYS A 663 27.83 0.64 -0.87
N LEU A 664 27.26 1.63 -1.55
CA LEU A 664 27.01 2.96 -1.01
C LEU A 664 25.53 3.06 -0.68
N THR A 665 25.22 3.39 0.58
CA THR A 665 23.90 3.22 1.15
C THR A 665 23.38 4.50 1.80
N VAL A 666 22.07 4.73 1.64
CA VAL A 666 21.27 5.70 2.40
C VAL A 666 20.06 4.95 2.93
N LEU A 667 19.77 5.11 4.22
CA LEU A 667 18.62 4.47 4.88
C LEU A 667 17.97 5.36 5.94
N HIS A 668 16.65 5.22 6.08
CA HIS A 668 15.81 6.01 6.98
C HIS A 668 14.99 5.09 7.88
N SER A 669 15.06 5.25 9.19
CA SER A 669 14.24 4.48 10.13
C SER A 669 12.73 4.72 9.94
N ALA A 670 12.32 5.98 9.75
CA ALA A 670 10.94 6.42 9.57
C ALA A 670 10.82 7.57 8.54
N ASP A 671 9.61 7.76 8.00
CA ASP A 671 9.18 8.94 7.23
C ASP A 671 7.89 9.49 7.87
N PRO A 672 7.98 10.13 9.06
CA PRO A 672 6.81 10.60 9.80
C PRO A 672 6.15 11.82 9.17
N GLU A 673 6.91 12.58 8.38
CA GLU A 673 6.49 13.77 7.64
C GLU A 673 5.74 13.41 6.34
N GLY A 674 5.84 12.16 5.86
CA GLY A 674 5.17 11.70 4.64
C GLY A 674 5.80 12.24 3.36
N LEU A 675 7.11 12.50 3.35
CA LEU A 675 7.86 13.09 2.22
C LEU A 675 8.00 12.13 1.03
N GLY A 676 7.63 10.85 1.21
CA GLY A 676 7.71 9.80 0.20
C GLY A 676 9.12 9.23 0.06
N LEU A 677 9.89 9.22 1.16
CA LEU A 677 11.32 8.90 1.17
C LEU A 677 11.61 7.49 0.64
N ARG A 678 12.77 7.33 0.01
CA ARG A 678 13.29 6.00 -0.34
C ARG A 678 13.96 5.38 0.91
N MET A 679 13.14 4.74 1.73
CA MET A 679 13.51 4.18 3.06
C MET A 679 14.82 3.38 3.11
N GLU A 680 15.18 2.70 2.03
CA GLU A 680 16.56 2.27 1.77
C GLU A 680 16.86 2.40 0.27
N HIS A 681 18.07 2.88 -0.05
CA HIS A 681 18.61 2.91 -1.40
C HIS A 681 20.10 2.55 -1.33
N THR A 682 20.53 1.53 -2.06
CA THR A 682 21.92 1.05 -2.02
C THR A 682 22.37 0.65 -3.42
N HIS A 683 23.33 1.39 -3.98
CA HIS A 683 23.98 1.07 -5.24
C HIS A 683 25.41 0.63 -4.98
N CYS A 684 25.83 -0.38 -5.73
CA CYS A 684 27.07 -1.08 -5.49
C CYS A 684 27.92 -1.17 -6.76
N PHE A 685 29.22 -1.26 -6.57
CA PHE A 685 30.21 -1.40 -7.62
C PHE A 685 31.34 -2.29 -7.13
N GLU A 686 31.91 -3.02 -8.08
CA GLU A 686 33.09 -3.85 -7.86
C GLU A 686 34.34 -3.10 -8.33
N ILE A 687 35.47 -3.31 -7.63
CA ILE A 687 36.70 -2.56 -7.78
C ILE A 687 37.79 -3.32 -8.56
N GLU A 688 37.66 -4.65 -8.71
CA GLU A 688 38.72 -5.52 -9.23
C GLU A 688 38.53 -5.89 -10.71
N GLY A 689 37.59 -5.24 -11.40
CA GLY A 689 37.51 -5.24 -12.86
C GLY A 689 36.66 -6.36 -13.47
N HIS A 690 36.00 -7.21 -12.66
CA HIS A 690 35.04 -8.21 -13.15
C HIS A 690 33.67 -7.59 -13.54
N ARG A 691 33.57 -6.25 -13.47
CA ARG A 691 32.50 -5.40 -14.04
C ARG A 691 31.12 -5.54 -13.37
N GLN A 692 31.06 -6.03 -12.13
CA GLN A 692 29.82 -6.23 -11.38
C GLN A 692 29.35 -4.97 -10.64
N GLY A 693 28.06 -4.90 -10.31
CA GLY A 693 27.45 -3.80 -9.56
C GLY A 693 25.95 -3.64 -9.80
N GLY A 694 25.38 -2.51 -9.41
CA GLY A 694 23.98 -2.16 -9.59
C GLY A 694 23.25 -1.99 -8.26
N HIS A 695 21.92 -2.04 -8.27
CA HIS A 695 21.09 -1.82 -7.10
C HIS A 695 20.94 -3.07 -6.25
N TYR A 696 21.41 -3.04 -5.00
CA TYR A 696 21.35 -4.17 -4.06
C TYR A 696 19.91 -4.44 -3.58
N HIS A 697 19.54 -5.73 -3.52
CA HIS A 697 18.27 -6.19 -2.93
C HIS A 697 18.49 -6.93 -1.61
N HIS A 698 19.25 -8.03 -1.62
CA HIS A 698 19.52 -8.86 -0.44
C HIS A 698 20.62 -9.88 -0.76
N ASP A 699 21.31 -10.38 0.27
CA ASP A 699 22.14 -11.58 0.13
C ASP A 699 21.28 -12.82 -0.16
N ILE A 700 21.89 -13.78 -0.86
CA ILE A 700 21.31 -15.10 -1.10
C ILE A 700 21.92 -16.07 -0.09
N ASN A 701 21.05 -16.78 0.62
CA ASN A 701 21.42 -17.82 1.57
C ASN A 701 20.84 -19.16 1.07
N ASP A 702 21.60 -19.80 0.18
CA ASP A 702 21.29 -21.09 -0.47
C ASP A 702 22.09 -22.26 0.13
N GLY A 703 22.82 -22.03 1.23
CA GLY A 703 23.65 -23.02 1.90
C GLY A 703 25.03 -23.27 1.29
N GLY A 704 25.39 -22.57 0.20
CA GLY A 704 26.67 -22.76 -0.50
C GLY A 704 27.80 -21.79 -0.14
N ASP A 705 27.49 -20.53 0.16
CA ASP A 705 28.46 -19.50 0.56
C ASP A 705 27.92 -18.69 1.76
N GLU A 706 28.68 -18.55 2.84
CA GLU A 706 28.29 -17.67 3.95
C GLU A 706 28.47 -16.19 3.59
N VAL A 707 27.44 -15.38 3.86
CA VAL A 707 27.51 -13.91 3.73
C VAL A 707 28.28 -13.28 4.89
N GLU A 708 29.16 -12.33 4.59
CA GLU A 708 29.83 -11.46 5.57
C GLU A 708 29.77 -10.00 5.09
N TYR A 709 29.45 -9.10 6.03
CA TYR A 709 29.36 -7.66 5.84
C TYR A 709 30.32 -6.91 6.78
N GLU A 710 30.92 -5.84 6.26
CA GLU A 710 31.61 -4.82 7.06
C GLU A 710 31.21 -3.42 6.56
N ALA A 711 30.70 -2.57 7.45
CA ALA A 711 30.22 -1.23 7.12
C ALA A 711 30.84 -0.15 8.00
N TYR A 712 30.94 1.04 7.41
CA TYR A 712 31.25 2.31 8.06
C TYR A 712 30.12 3.28 7.73
N LEU A 713 29.32 3.63 8.75
CA LEU A 713 28.12 4.46 8.62
C LEU A 713 28.20 5.67 9.54
N ASN A 714 27.50 6.75 9.18
CA ASN A 714 27.32 7.91 10.05
C ASN A 714 25.86 8.41 9.99
N ALA A 715 25.46 9.17 11.01
CA ALA A 715 24.11 9.69 11.16
C ALA A 715 24.01 11.14 10.64
N ALA A 716 22.97 11.41 9.86
CA ALA A 716 22.71 12.76 9.34
C ALA A 716 21.89 13.59 10.34
N SER A 717 22.26 14.87 10.50
CA SER A 717 21.52 15.88 11.29
C SER A 717 20.52 16.68 10.45
N LEU A 718 20.61 16.60 9.11
CA LEU A 718 19.71 17.27 8.18
C LEU A 718 19.26 16.32 7.06
N LEU A 719 18.02 16.48 6.62
CA LEU A 719 17.47 15.88 5.40
C LEU A 719 16.94 16.98 4.49
N TYR A 720 17.36 16.96 3.24
CA TYR A 720 16.84 17.79 2.17
C TYR A 720 15.98 16.94 1.24
N ARG A 721 14.76 17.43 0.98
CA ARG A 721 13.85 16.85 -0.02
C ARG A 721 13.81 17.81 -1.21
N ILE A 722 14.25 17.34 -2.37
CA ILE A 722 14.41 18.12 -3.61
C ILE A 722 13.48 17.52 -4.67
N GLN A 723 12.58 18.32 -5.24
CA GLN A 723 11.54 17.85 -6.19
C GLN A 723 11.44 18.74 -7.43
#